data_AF-A0A9P6W9M9-F1
#
_entry.id   AF-A0A9P6W9M9-F1
#
_cell.length_a   1.000
_cell.length_b   1.000
_cell.length_c   1.000
_cell.angle_alpha   90.00
_cell.angle_beta   90.00
_cell.angle_gamma   90.00
#
_symmetry.space_group_name_H-M   'P 1'
#
loop_
_entity.id
_entity.type
_entity.pdbx_description
1 polymer ?
#
loop_
_entity_poly.entity_id
_entity_poly.type
_entity_poly.pdbx_seq_one_letter_code
_entity_poly.pdbx_strand_id
1 'polypeptide(L)'
;MLRPVTRVAARRTAAVRPSPPASWLLASSRHYARQPSFTTPDESTSAAAPAGEQNRVSPEAERVLDSYASPFANTAASAYSVFRYAVFGSVFLVASSLAAFTAAHLYVEHVALAGPAPSVSGADNDPDEWTAEAQGWTGLHTAKHGGTDPRLGLWTRMAIRAAWMSQNWGSGTVAAPESGPAASAPTTASPFAVSAPRRIGEQQGGASVDPAAARQVHDAGWIMAERYLAQALRRASETRGISLVDSRDWEAHVDHGGVDRTAVELEQRLAGIRERIGGRARLEKARQGWERIYYALEASPSSNDRPGEAKWEQCEKLRATRKMGELSARIADSWRAGTDEREAELEKAEGWFLGGLIPALADAEGHSLAGKALERLVPDANDSSLAAGPEPRKHVSPSSSFFGFWSRSHPPVSSSSSSGSTAVAPLPSAELDHLVALLSSAANSSSGRAAELSPASQRAIIATLVSLETHLARRASTAAAPDADPESILRRAQALQSAALEYTQSLAAARPLLPASVPPSADSSPLSAADLSRKTSALWLSTRLAALETHLSECRLALALSSRGTGRKAPLPIDLADAESLLLATSRAEQTSDAGAAILAALETAKDGNAKHLRKVYEEPLKRVRRDADKVVEMGTALSELVAGLLTRNKEQTSTGGKGWFK
;
A
#
# COMPACT_ATOMS: atom_id res chain seq x y z
N MET A 1 29.78 40.27 -34.20
CA MET A 1 28.70 40.03 -35.18
C MET A 1 27.44 39.69 -34.42
N LEU A 2 26.58 40.70 -34.21
CA LEU A 2 25.33 40.62 -33.47
C LEU A 2 24.18 40.53 -34.47
N ARG A 3 23.22 39.62 -34.25
CA ARG A 3 21.89 39.69 -34.85
C ARG A 3 20.83 39.52 -33.75
N PRO A 4 19.98 40.53 -33.53
CA PRO A 4 18.77 40.39 -32.75
C PRO A 4 17.60 40.04 -33.68
N VAL A 5 16.66 39.21 -33.21
CA VAL A 5 15.33 39.11 -33.84
C VAL A 5 14.29 39.35 -32.76
N THR A 6 13.69 40.53 -32.83
CA THR A 6 12.54 40.96 -32.04
C THR A 6 11.24 40.73 -32.80
N ARG A 7 10.24 40.21 -32.05
CA ARG A 7 8.77 40.42 -32.11
C ARG A 7 8.05 40.32 -33.47
N VAL A 8 6.96 39.55 -33.49
CA VAL A 8 5.59 40.10 -33.70
C VAL A 8 4.58 39.26 -32.92
N ALA A 9 3.76 39.96 -32.13
CA ALA A 9 2.56 39.45 -31.46
C ALA A 9 1.39 39.42 -32.45
N ALA A 10 0.67 38.30 -32.51
CA ALA A 10 -0.63 38.22 -33.18
C ALA A 10 -1.72 37.90 -32.13
N ARG A 11 -2.45 38.96 -31.75
CA ARG A 11 -3.78 38.88 -31.14
C ARG A 11 -4.67 38.03 -32.06
N ARG A 12 -5.23 36.93 -31.55
CA ARG A 12 -6.45 36.34 -32.12
C ARG A 12 -7.58 36.45 -31.14
N THR A 13 -8.59 37.17 -31.61
CA THR A 13 -9.88 37.47 -31.01
C THR A 13 -10.71 36.22 -30.77
N ALA A 14 -11.55 36.32 -29.75
CA ALA A 14 -12.47 35.31 -29.25
C ALA A 14 -13.33 34.65 -30.35
N ALA A 15 -13.34 33.32 -30.36
CA ALA A 15 -14.36 32.53 -31.02
C ALA A 15 -15.31 31.98 -29.94
N VAL A 16 -16.53 32.51 -29.95
CA VAL A 16 -17.70 32.00 -29.22
C VAL A 16 -17.92 30.55 -29.64
N ARG A 17 -17.94 29.64 -28.67
CA ARG A 17 -18.20 28.21 -28.89
C ARG A 17 -19.67 27.92 -28.52
N PRO A 18 -20.48 27.36 -29.44
CA PRO A 18 -21.85 26.97 -29.13
C PRO A 18 -21.86 25.73 -28.23
N SER A 19 -22.84 25.70 -27.34
CA SER A 19 -23.19 24.60 -26.45
C SER A 19 -23.54 23.32 -27.22
N PRO A 20 -23.21 22.12 -26.72
CA PRO A 20 -23.69 20.88 -27.31
C PRO A 20 -25.15 20.62 -26.89
N PRO A 21 -26.05 20.21 -27.81
CA PRO A 21 -27.35 19.72 -27.41
C PRO A 21 -27.23 18.30 -26.82
N ALA A 22 -27.70 18.17 -25.59
CA ALA A 22 -28.03 16.90 -24.97
C ALA A 22 -29.41 16.46 -25.47
N SER A 23 -29.48 15.38 -26.25
CA SER A 23 -30.72 14.58 -26.43
C SER A 23 -30.45 13.38 -27.33
N TRP A 24 -30.08 12.24 -26.75
CA TRP A 24 -30.32 10.93 -27.36
C TRP A 24 -31.38 10.22 -26.52
N LEU A 25 -32.65 10.63 -26.72
CA LEU A 25 -33.79 9.80 -26.36
C LEU A 25 -34.21 9.06 -27.63
N LEU A 26 -34.08 7.74 -27.57
CA LEU A 26 -34.59 6.78 -28.54
C LEU A 26 -36.11 6.90 -28.62
N ALA A 27 -36.61 7.72 -29.54
CA ALA A 27 -37.99 7.68 -29.98
C ALA A 27 -38.14 6.60 -31.06
N SER A 28 -38.60 5.43 -30.66
CA SER A 28 -39.11 4.38 -31.54
C SER A 28 -40.41 4.85 -32.20
N SER A 29 -40.32 5.56 -33.32
CA SER A 29 -41.45 5.83 -34.21
C SER A 29 -41.65 4.64 -35.15
N ARG A 30 -42.65 3.81 -34.85
CA ARG A 30 -43.21 2.84 -35.80
C ARG A 30 -44.02 3.60 -36.85
N HIS A 31 -43.50 3.72 -38.06
CA HIS A 31 -44.32 4.04 -39.23
C HIS A 31 -45.00 2.77 -39.75
N TYR A 32 -46.26 2.56 -39.35
CA TYR A 32 -47.22 1.78 -40.13
C TYR A 32 -48.27 2.75 -40.66
N ALA A 33 -48.13 3.13 -41.93
CA ALA A 33 -49.19 3.76 -42.71
C ALA A 33 -49.08 3.26 -44.15
N ARG A 34 -49.48 2.00 -44.37
CA ARG A 34 -49.86 1.51 -45.70
C ARG A 34 -51.38 1.60 -45.79
N GLN A 35 -51.88 2.36 -46.74
CA GLN A 35 -53.30 2.40 -47.07
C GLN A 35 -53.75 1.05 -47.64
N PRO A 36 -54.95 0.54 -47.28
CA PRO A 36 -55.56 -0.56 -48.01
C PRO A 36 -56.11 -0.02 -49.35
N SER A 37 -55.47 -0.39 -50.45
CA SER A 37 -56.04 -0.22 -51.79
C SER A 37 -57.09 -1.31 -52.02
N PHE A 38 -58.35 -0.90 -52.06
CA PHE A 38 -59.49 -1.73 -52.45
C PHE A 38 -59.48 -1.84 -53.98
N THR A 39 -58.93 -2.93 -54.53
CA THR A 39 -59.08 -3.28 -55.94
C THR A 39 -60.23 -4.26 -56.09
N THR A 40 -61.32 -3.81 -56.70
CA THR A 40 -62.38 -4.64 -57.25
C THR A 40 -61.83 -5.54 -58.36
N PRO A 41 -62.19 -6.83 -58.43
CA PRO A 41 -61.87 -7.65 -59.59
C PRO A 41 -62.82 -7.31 -60.73
N ASP A 42 -62.28 -6.93 -61.88
CA ASP A 42 -63.01 -6.81 -63.14
C ASP A 42 -63.44 -8.20 -63.62
N GLU A 43 -64.74 -8.33 -63.78
CA GLU A 43 -65.43 -9.42 -64.45
C GLU A 43 -65.12 -9.34 -65.95
N SER A 44 -64.38 -10.31 -66.48
CA SER A 44 -64.28 -10.52 -67.92
C SER A 44 -64.65 -11.95 -68.28
N THR A 45 -65.75 -12.01 -69.01
CA THR A 45 -66.45 -13.13 -69.59
C THR A 45 -65.61 -13.83 -70.68
N SER A 46 -65.90 -15.11 -70.89
CA SER A 46 -65.74 -15.86 -72.15
C SER A 46 -64.44 -16.65 -72.35
N ALA A 47 -64.54 -17.98 -72.29
CA ALA A 47 -64.52 -18.83 -73.48
C ALA A 47 -64.66 -20.32 -73.09
N ALA A 48 -65.32 -21.06 -73.97
CA ALA A 48 -65.83 -22.40 -73.74
C ALA A 48 -64.81 -23.54 -73.99
N ALA A 49 -65.06 -24.66 -73.30
CA ALA A 49 -64.76 -26.06 -73.64
C ALA A 49 -63.29 -26.55 -73.60
N PRO A 50 -63.01 -27.88 -73.53
CA PRO A 50 -63.91 -29.03 -73.43
C PRO A 50 -63.71 -29.91 -72.17
N ALA A 51 -64.66 -30.81 -71.99
CA ALA A 51 -64.73 -31.82 -70.94
C ALA A 51 -63.52 -32.78 -70.96
N GLY A 52 -62.73 -32.71 -69.90
CA GLY A 52 -61.86 -33.81 -69.45
C GLY A 52 -62.35 -34.25 -68.08
N GLU A 53 -63.02 -35.40 -68.03
CA GLU A 53 -63.32 -36.12 -66.79
C GLU A 53 -62.01 -36.45 -66.08
N GLN A 54 -61.64 -35.60 -65.13
CA GLN A 54 -60.70 -35.92 -64.07
C GLN A 54 -61.44 -35.69 -62.77
N ASN A 55 -61.49 -36.72 -61.93
CA ASN A 55 -62.01 -36.76 -60.56
C ASN A 55 -61.82 -35.42 -59.83
N ARG A 56 -62.78 -34.50 -60.01
CA ARG A 56 -62.82 -33.23 -59.29
C ARG A 56 -63.35 -33.54 -57.91
N VAL A 57 -62.43 -33.71 -56.98
CA VAL A 57 -62.69 -33.43 -55.56
C VAL A 57 -63.39 -32.08 -55.53
N SER A 58 -64.56 -32.02 -54.87
CA SER A 58 -65.38 -30.80 -54.84
C SER A 58 -64.51 -29.59 -54.48
N PRO A 59 -64.58 -28.44 -55.20
CA PRO A 59 -63.84 -27.23 -54.85
C PRO A 59 -64.19 -26.71 -53.44
N GLU A 60 -65.29 -27.21 -52.86
CA GLU A 60 -65.66 -26.98 -51.48
C GLU A 60 -64.82 -27.81 -50.49
N ALA A 61 -64.43 -29.03 -50.86
CA ALA A 61 -63.54 -29.87 -50.04
C ALA A 61 -62.10 -29.32 -50.01
N GLU A 62 -61.59 -28.76 -51.13
CA GLU A 62 -60.29 -28.06 -51.14
C GLU A 62 -60.30 -26.80 -50.25
N ARG A 63 -61.37 -25.99 -50.30
CA ARG A 63 -61.50 -24.81 -49.41
C ARG A 63 -61.59 -25.19 -47.93
N VAL A 64 -62.22 -26.32 -47.61
CA VAL A 64 -62.31 -26.83 -46.24
C VAL A 64 -60.95 -27.35 -45.77
N LEU A 65 -60.20 -28.06 -46.61
CA LEU A 65 -58.84 -28.51 -46.30
C LEU A 65 -57.86 -27.33 -46.10
N ASP A 66 -57.92 -26.31 -46.96
CA ASP A 66 -57.11 -25.09 -46.80
C ASP A 66 -57.48 -24.30 -45.53
N SER A 67 -58.77 -24.34 -45.15
CA SER A 67 -59.25 -23.71 -43.91
C SER A 67 -58.71 -24.38 -42.66
N TYR A 68 -58.46 -25.70 -42.67
CA TYR A 68 -57.84 -26.41 -41.55
C TYR A 68 -56.30 -26.32 -41.54
N ALA A 69 -55.66 -26.15 -42.70
CA ALA A 69 -54.21 -25.99 -42.79
C ALA A 69 -53.72 -24.59 -42.39
N SER A 70 -54.50 -23.54 -42.65
CA SER A 70 -54.09 -22.14 -42.41
C SER A 70 -53.77 -21.79 -40.95
N PRO A 71 -54.50 -22.26 -39.91
CA PRO A 71 -54.19 -21.95 -38.51
C PRO A 71 -52.91 -22.66 -38.06
N PHE A 72 -52.67 -23.87 -38.56
CA PHE A 72 -51.45 -24.62 -38.28
C PHE A 72 -50.23 -23.96 -38.93
N ALA A 73 -50.34 -23.55 -40.20
CA ALA A 73 -49.28 -22.82 -40.89
C ALA A 73 -48.93 -21.50 -40.19
N ASN A 74 -49.94 -20.75 -39.72
CA ASN A 74 -49.73 -19.51 -38.96
C ASN A 74 -49.08 -19.78 -37.60
N THR A 75 -49.46 -20.85 -36.91
CA THR A 75 -48.85 -21.25 -35.64
C THR A 75 -47.40 -21.68 -35.84
N ALA A 76 -47.12 -22.49 -36.87
CA ALA A 76 -45.78 -22.93 -37.22
C ALA A 76 -44.88 -21.75 -37.63
N ALA A 77 -45.37 -20.82 -38.45
CA ALA A 77 -44.64 -19.61 -38.84
C ALA A 77 -44.37 -18.67 -37.66
N SER A 78 -45.34 -18.54 -36.74
CA SER A 78 -45.18 -17.76 -35.50
C SER A 78 -44.16 -18.42 -34.57
N ALA A 79 -44.26 -19.73 -34.35
CA ALA A 79 -43.32 -20.50 -33.53
C ALA A 79 -41.90 -20.43 -34.09
N TYR A 80 -41.75 -20.59 -35.42
CA TYR A 80 -40.47 -20.43 -36.10
C TYR A 80 -39.90 -19.01 -35.90
N SER A 81 -40.73 -17.98 -36.02
CA SER A 81 -40.29 -16.59 -35.81
C SER A 81 -39.84 -16.35 -34.37
N VAL A 82 -40.61 -16.83 -33.39
CA VAL A 82 -40.25 -16.74 -31.95
C VAL A 82 -38.96 -17.49 -31.67
N PHE A 83 -38.82 -18.72 -32.18
CA PHE A 83 -37.61 -19.52 -32.02
C PHE A 83 -36.39 -18.81 -32.63
N ARG A 84 -36.54 -18.28 -33.84
CA ARG A 84 -35.49 -17.52 -34.53
C ARG A 84 -35.06 -16.29 -33.73
N TYR A 85 -36.01 -15.51 -33.19
CA TYR A 85 -35.69 -14.37 -32.33
C TYR A 85 -35.08 -14.79 -30.99
N ALA A 86 -35.49 -15.92 -30.42
CA ALA A 86 -34.89 -16.45 -29.20
C ALA A 86 -33.42 -16.87 -29.43
N VAL A 87 -33.11 -17.51 -30.57
CA VAL A 87 -31.74 -17.88 -30.94
C VAL A 87 -30.89 -16.65 -31.22
N PHE A 88 -31.38 -15.69 -32.01
CA PHE A 88 -30.63 -14.45 -32.25
C PHE A 88 -30.45 -13.62 -30.98
N GLY A 89 -31.49 -13.56 -30.13
CA GLY A 89 -31.44 -12.90 -28.83
C GLY A 89 -30.42 -13.55 -27.90
N SER A 90 -30.38 -14.88 -27.81
CA SER A 90 -29.41 -15.59 -26.97
C SER A 90 -27.97 -15.42 -27.45
N VAL A 91 -27.73 -15.54 -28.76
CA VAL A 91 -26.41 -15.29 -29.36
C VAL A 91 -25.96 -13.85 -29.11
N PHE A 92 -26.87 -12.87 -29.28
CA PHE A 92 -26.58 -11.46 -29.01
C PHE A 92 -26.23 -11.22 -27.53
N LEU A 93 -26.96 -11.84 -26.59
CA LEU A 93 -26.67 -11.73 -25.15
C LEU A 93 -25.30 -12.34 -24.79
N VAL A 94 -24.95 -13.50 -25.35
CA VAL A 94 -23.64 -14.12 -25.12
C VAL A 94 -22.52 -13.26 -25.71
N ALA A 95 -22.68 -12.80 -26.96
CA ALA A 95 -21.68 -11.98 -27.63
C ALA A 95 -21.47 -10.62 -26.95
N SER A 96 -22.55 -9.95 -26.55
CA SER A 96 -22.47 -8.68 -25.81
C SER A 96 -21.86 -8.85 -24.43
N SER A 97 -22.16 -9.95 -23.72
CA SER A 97 -21.54 -10.26 -22.42
C SER A 97 -20.03 -10.50 -22.56
N LEU A 98 -19.59 -11.24 -23.58
CA LEU A 98 -18.17 -11.47 -23.85
C LEU A 98 -17.46 -10.16 -24.26
N ALA A 99 -18.10 -9.32 -25.06
CA ALA A 99 -17.59 -8.01 -25.44
C ALA A 99 -17.44 -7.09 -24.22
N ALA A 100 -18.44 -7.04 -23.32
CA ALA A 100 -18.37 -6.27 -22.10
C ALA A 100 -17.26 -6.78 -21.15
N PHE A 101 -17.15 -8.10 -21.01
CA PHE A 101 -16.10 -8.74 -20.20
C PHE A 101 -14.69 -8.39 -20.70
N THR A 102 -14.44 -8.54 -22.00
CA THR A 102 -13.14 -8.22 -22.60
C THR A 102 -12.85 -6.72 -22.54
N ALA A 103 -13.84 -5.85 -22.79
CA ALA A 103 -13.70 -4.41 -22.68
C ALA A 103 -13.34 -3.98 -21.26
N ALA A 104 -13.95 -4.57 -20.22
CA ALA A 104 -13.61 -4.29 -18.83
C ALA A 104 -12.14 -4.67 -18.53
N HIS A 105 -11.69 -5.83 -18.99
CA HIS A 105 -10.31 -6.25 -18.83
C HIS A 105 -9.31 -5.36 -19.58
N LEU A 106 -9.63 -4.88 -20.78
CA LEU A 106 -8.77 -3.94 -21.52
C LEU A 106 -8.74 -2.56 -20.87
N TYR A 107 -9.87 -2.09 -20.34
CA TYR A 107 -9.91 -0.86 -19.55
C TYR A 107 -8.97 -0.94 -18.35
N VAL A 108 -9.03 -2.03 -17.59
CA VAL A 108 -8.15 -2.21 -16.42
C VAL A 108 -6.69 -2.27 -16.85
N GLU A 109 -6.36 -2.98 -17.92
CA GLU A 109 -4.98 -3.08 -18.43
C GLU A 109 -4.38 -1.72 -18.84
N HIS A 110 -5.13 -0.94 -19.62
CA HIS A 110 -4.61 0.24 -20.31
C HIS A 110 -4.93 1.56 -19.62
N VAL A 111 -5.91 1.58 -18.72
CA VAL A 111 -6.31 2.79 -17.99
C VAL A 111 -5.97 2.66 -16.51
N ALA A 112 -6.50 1.64 -15.85
CA ALA A 112 -6.41 1.54 -14.39
C ALA A 112 -5.02 1.09 -13.89
N LEU A 113 -4.43 0.09 -14.55
CA LEU A 113 -3.13 -0.46 -14.20
C LEU A 113 -1.97 0.19 -14.96
N ALA A 114 -2.25 0.99 -15.99
CA ALA A 114 -1.19 1.62 -16.74
C ALA A 114 -0.27 2.38 -15.77
N GLY A 115 1.03 2.18 -15.87
CA GLY A 115 1.99 2.94 -15.10
C GLY A 115 2.09 4.39 -15.57
N PRO A 116 2.87 5.23 -14.87
CA PRO A 116 3.44 6.40 -15.49
C PRO A 116 4.22 6.06 -16.78
N ALA A 117 4.13 6.93 -17.79
CA ALA A 117 4.84 6.78 -19.05
C ALA A 117 6.37 6.82 -18.82
N PRO A 118 7.14 6.00 -19.55
CA PRO A 118 8.60 5.90 -19.39
C PRO A 118 9.33 7.23 -19.67
N SER A 119 8.71 8.15 -20.43
CA SER A 119 9.27 9.49 -20.70
C SER A 119 9.46 10.34 -19.45
N VAL A 120 8.77 10.02 -18.34
CA VAL A 120 8.92 10.73 -17.05
C VAL A 120 9.73 9.93 -16.04
N SER A 121 10.05 8.68 -16.35
CA SER A 121 10.89 7.82 -15.51
C SER A 121 12.39 7.98 -15.75
N GLY A 122 12.80 8.92 -16.63
CA GLY A 122 14.20 9.31 -16.74
C GLY A 122 14.69 9.99 -15.46
N ALA A 123 15.94 9.75 -15.07
CA ALA A 123 16.55 10.34 -13.87
C ALA A 123 16.43 11.88 -13.84
N ASP A 124 16.44 12.53 -15.01
CA ASP A 124 16.27 13.98 -15.14
C ASP A 124 14.87 14.46 -14.76
N ASN A 125 13.84 13.61 -14.92
CA ASN A 125 12.44 13.94 -14.69
C ASN A 125 11.95 13.52 -13.31
N ASP A 126 12.54 12.49 -12.72
CA ASP A 126 12.20 12.02 -11.37
C ASP A 126 13.47 11.79 -10.53
N PRO A 127 14.21 12.87 -10.20
CA PRO A 127 15.49 12.79 -9.49
C PRO A 127 15.37 12.10 -8.12
N ASP A 128 14.18 12.10 -7.53
CA ASP A 128 13.92 11.46 -6.24
C ASP A 128 13.25 10.08 -6.34
N GLU A 129 13.16 9.49 -7.53
CA GLU A 129 12.74 8.09 -7.72
C GLU A 129 11.32 7.75 -7.18
N TRP A 130 10.38 8.70 -7.16
CA TRP A 130 8.99 8.46 -6.74
C TRP A 130 8.29 7.41 -7.62
N THR A 131 8.62 7.38 -8.90
CA THR A 131 8.11 6.39 -9.86
C THR A 131 8.66 5.00 -9.59
N ALA A 132 9.89 4.87 -9.09
CA ALA A 132 10.49 3.60 -8.73
C ALA A 132 9.83 2.98 -7.48
N GLU A 133 9.35 3.81 -6.56
CA GLU A 133 8.61 3.38 -5.37
C GLU A 133 7.13 3.07 -5.62
N ALA A 134 6.59 3.54 -6.75
CA ALA A 134 5.20 3.30 -7.08
C ALA A 134 4.96 1.79 -7.17
N GLN A 135 4.07 1.28 -6.34
CA GLN A 135 3.76 -0.15 -6.35
C GLN A 135 3.13 -0.51 -7.70
N GLY A 136 3.77 -1.42 -8.43
CA GLY A 136 3.27 -1.93 -9.71
C GLY A 136 2.24 -3.04 -9.57
N TRP A 137 1.63 -3.44 -10.70
CA TRP A 137 0.88 -4.69 -10.84
C TRP A 137 1.56 -5.58 -11.88
N THR A 138 2.90 -5.71 -11.78
CA THR A 138 3.85 -6.46 -12.62
C THR A 138 4.43 -5.75 -13.83
N GLY A 139 3.72 -4.80 -14.45
CA GLY A 139 4.18 -4.23 -15.72
C GLY A 139 5.06 -2.99 -15.62
N LEU A 140 5.21 -2.40 -14.43
CA LEU A 140 5.72 -1.03 -14.29
C LEU A 140 7.17 -0.85 -14.75
N HIS A 141 8.00 -1.87 -14.54
CA HIS A 141 9.40 -1.87 -14.96
C HIS A 141 9.58 -2.18 -16.45
N THR A 142 8.52 -2.58 -17.16
CA THR A 142 8.61 -2.88 -18.59
C THR A 142 8.46 -1.61 -19.42
N ALA A 143 9.26 -1.47 -20.47
CA ALA A 143 9.20 -0.29 -21.36
C ALA A 143 7.88 -0.19 -22.17
N LYS A 144 7.04 -1.24 -22.16
CA LYS A 144 5.80 -1.29 -22.95
C LYS A 144 4.67 -0.59 -22.20
N HIS A 145 3.90 0.22 -22.93
CA HIS A 145 2.71 0.86 -22.39
C HIS A 145 1.66 -0.18 -21.96
N GLY A 146 1.49 -0.38 -20.66
CA GLY A 146 0.54 -1.33 -20.08
C GLY A 146 0.81 -1.56 -18.59
N GLY A 147 -0.16 -2.15 -17.91
CA GLY A 147 -0.09 -2.35 -16.46
C GLY A 147 0.39 -3.71 -15.98
N THR A 148 0.35 -4.74 -16.85
CA THR A 148 0.81 -6.10 -16.54
C THR A 148 1.95 -6.53 -17.44
N ASP A 149 2.88 -7.33 -16.90
CA ASP A 149 4.01 -7.84 -17.68
C ASP A 149 3.50 -8.75 -18.83
N PRO A 150 3.85 -8.46 -20.10
CA PRO A 150 3.47 -9.31 -21.23
C PRO A 150 3.98 -10.76 -21.13
N ARG A 151 5.06 -11.03 -20.36
CA ARG A 151 5.64 -12.37 -20.17
C ARG A 151 4.70 -13.34 -19.44
N LEU A 152 3.78 -12.83 -18.61
CA LEU A 152 2.88 -13.64 -17.77
C LEU A 152 1.84 -14.45 -18.57
N GLY A 153 1.63 -14.15 -19.85
CA GLY A 153 0.60 -14.77 -20.68
C GLY A 153 -0.82 -14.24 -20.43
N LEU A 154 -1.74 -14.52 -21.35
CA LEU A 154 -3.07 -13.90 -21.36
C LEU A 154 -3.89 -14.20 -20.10
N TRP A 155 -3.91 -15.46 -19.66
CA TRP A 155 -4.73 -15.88 -18.52
C TRP A 155 -4.24 -15.34 -17.19
N THR A 156 -2.94 -15.34 -16.96
CA THR A 156 -2.34 -14.78 -15.74
C THR A 156 -2.59 -13.27 -15.67
N ARG A 157 -2.42 -12.56 -16.79
CA ARG A 157 -2.78 -11.14 -16.87
C ARG A 157 -4.26 -10.90 -16.60
N MET A 158 -5.17 -11.72 -17.13
CA MET A 158 -6.60 -11.62 -16.81
C MET A 158 -6.88 -11.86 -15.33
N ALA A 159 -6.21 -12.82 -14.68
CA ALA A 159 -6.34 -13.05 -13.24
C ALA A 159 -5.86 -11.83 -12.42
N ILE A 160 -4.74 -11.22 -12.78
CA ILE A 160 -4.23 -10.00 -12.12
C ILE A 160 -5.24 -8.85 -12.26
N ARG A 161 -5.80 -8.67 -13.47
CA ARG A 161 -6.85 -7.67 -13.70
C ARG A 161 -8.12 -7.97 -12.92
N ALA A 162 -8.53 -9.23 -12.83
CA ALA A 162 -9.68 -9.65 -12.02
C ALA A 162 -9.43 -9.42 -10.53
N ALA A 163 -8.20 -9.60 -10.06
CA ALA A 163 -7.82 -9.25 -8.69
C ALA A 163 -7.93 -7.73 -8.44
N TRP A 164 -7.43 -6.90 -9.36
CA TRP A 164 -7.60 -5.46 -9.27
C TRP A 164 -9.07 -5.05 -9.27
N MET A 165 -9.89 -5.62 -10.16
CA MET A 165 -11.33 -5.38 -10.21
C MET A 165 -11.99 -5.78 -8.88
N SER A 166 -11.68 -6.96 -8.35
CA SER A 166 -12.27 -7.44 -7.09
C SER A 166 -11.89 -6.53 -5.91
N GLN A 167 -10.66 -6.00 -5.90
CA GLN A 167 -10.17 -5.09 -4.87
C GLN A 167 -10.82 -3.69 -4.96
N ASN A 168 -11.05 -3.16 -6.15
CA ASN A 168 -11.48 -1.77 -6.34
C ASN A 168 -12.98 -1.62 -6.62
N TRP A 169 -13.59 -2.61 -7.27
CA TRP A 169 -15.02 -2.64 -7.60
C TRP A 169 -15.82 -3.55 -6.67
N GLY A 170 -15.14 -4.33 -5.82
CA GLY A 170 -15.75 -5.37 -4.99
C GLY A 170 -15.98 -6.68 -5.74
N SER A 171 -16.49 -7.69 -5.04
CA SER A 171 -16.78 -9.02 -5.62
C SER A 171 -18.05 -9.06 -6.48
N GLY A 172 -18.82 -7.97 -6.56
CA GLY A 172 -20.11 -7.93 -7.27
C GLY A 172 -21.18 -8.87 -6.69
N THR A 173 -20.91 -9.53 -5.55
CA THR A 173 -21.92 -10.24 -4.79
C THR A 173 -22.83 -9.19 -4.17
N VAL A 174 -23.85 -8.79 -4.92
CA VAL A 174 -25.08 -8.24 -4.34
C VAL A 174 -25.43 -9.26 -3.28
N ALA A 175 -25.38 -8.88 -2.01
CA ALA A 175 -25.82 -9.74 -0.93
C ALA A 175 -27.24 -10.18 -1.32
N ALA A 176 -27.38 -11.42 -1.82
CA ALA A 176 -28.66 -12.07 -1.76
C ALA A 176 -29.03 -11.95 -0.27
N PRO A 177 -30.17 -11.34 0.09
CA PRO A 177 -30.53 -11.18 1.48
C PRO A 177 -30.43 -12.58 2.07
N GLU A 178 -29.44 -12.80 2.93
CA GLU A 178 -29.38 -13.98 3.76
C GLU A 178 -30.74 -13.98 4.43
N SER A 179 -31.55 -14.98 4.10
CA SER A 179 -32.85 -15.23 4.65
C SER A 179 -32.69 -15.62 6.12
N GLY A 180 -32.21 -14.69 6.93
CA GLY A 180 -32.45 -14.65 8.36
C GLY A 180 -33.92 -14.28 8.58
N PRO A 181 -34.55 -14.82 9.63
CA PRO A 181 -35.96 -14.60 9.87
C PRO A 181 -36.24 -13.10 10.14
N ALA A 182 -36.95 -12.47 9.19
CA ALA A 182 -37.83 -11.32 9.35
C ALA A 182 -37.36 -10.17 10.26
N ALA A 183 -36.66 -9.19 9.69
CA ALA A 183 -36.79 -7.80 10.13
C ALA A 183 -37.26 -6.96 8.94
N SER A 184 -38.54 -6.61 8.97
CA SER A 184 -39.25 -5.80 7.98
C SER A 184 -38.74 -4.37 7.95
N ALA A 185 -37.90 -4.05 6.96
CA ALA A 185 -37.66 -2.68 6.52
C ALA A 185 -37.63 -2.63 4.98
N PRO A 186 -38.34 -1.70 4.32
CA PRO A 186 -38.45 -1.66 2.87
C PRO A 186 -37.15 -1.17 2.22
N THR A 187 -36.56 -2.04 1.40
CA THR A 187 -35.33 -1.84 0.64
C THR A 187 -35.60 -1.21 -0.73
N THR A 188 -35.29 0.07 -0.86
CA THR A 188 -34.88 0.68 -2.14
C THR A 188 -33.35 0.82 -2.13
N ALA A 189 -32.63 -0.30 -2.21
CA ALA A 189 -31.17 -0.30 -2.29
C ALA A 189 -30.74 -0.78 -3.69
N SER A 190 -29.98 0.07 -4.38
CA SER A 190 -29.45 -0.18 -5.73
C SER A 190 -28.54 -1.42 -5.76
N PRO A 191 -28.62 -2.28 -6.80
CA PRO A 191 -27.74 -3.44 -6.98
C PRO A 191 -26.26 -3.05 -7.26
N PHE A 192 -25.97 -1.76 -7.37
CA PHE A 192 -24.60 -1.21 -7.49
C PHE A 192 -24.18 -0.43 -6.25
N ALA A 193 -24.91 -0.52 -5.14
CA ALA A 193 -24.48 0.10 -3.90
C ALA A 193 -23.22 -0.63 -3.41
N VAL A 194 -22.06 -0.06 -3.74
CA VAL A 194 -20.79 -0.35 -3.08
C VAL A 194 -21.05 -0.19 -1.60
N SER A 195 -20.93 -1.28 -0.83
CA SER A 195 -21.02 -1.24 0.63
C SER A 195 -20.11 -0.12 1.09
N ALA A 196 -20.70 0.98 1.59
CA ALA A 196 -19.92 2.10 2.08
C ALA A 196 -18.91 1.54 3.09
N PRO A 197 -17.64 1.96 3.04
CA PRO A 197 -16.63 1.47 3.98
C PRO A 197 -17.17 1.68 5.38
N ARG A 198 -17.50 0.57 6.06
CA ARG A 198 -18.08 0.59 7.40
C ARG A 198 -17.09 1.37 8.26
N ARG A 199 -17.50 2.54 8.75
CA ARG A 199 -16.61 3.44 9.51
C ARG A 199 -16.06 2.65 10.69
N ILE A 200 -14.73 2.54 10.74
CA ILE A 200 -13.98 2.03 11.89
C ILE A 200 -14.32 2.96 13.06
N GLY A 201 -15.30 2.59 13.90
CA GLY A 201 -15.74 3.44 15.01
C GLY A 201 -17.20 3.24 15.43
N GLU A 202 -18.05 2.60 14.63
CA GLU A 202 -19.41 2.26 15.06
C GLU A 202 -19.35 1.09 16.05
N GLN A 203 -19.15 1.43 17.33
CA GLN A 203 -19.13 0.54 18.48
C GLN A 203 -20.47 -0.17 18.58
N GLN A 204 -20.56 -1.38 18.02
CA GLN A 204 -21.63 -2.32 18.31
C GLN A 204 -21.50 -2.67 19.79
N GLY A 205 -22.46 -2.19 20.59
CA GLY A 205 -22.33 -2.03 22.04
C GLY A 205 -21.96 -3.29 22.82
N GLY A 206 -21.09 -3.09 23.82
CA GLY A 206 -21.12 -3.77 25.12
C GLY A 206 -20.55 -5.19 25.25
N ALA A 207 -20.37 -5.95 24.17
CA ALA A 207 -19.71 -7.26 24.28
C ALA A 207 -18.19 -7.06 24.28
N SER A 208 -17.50 -7.60 25.30
CA SER A 208 -16.05 -7.64 25.40
C SER A 208 -15.46 -8.15 24.09
N VAL A 209 -14.96 -7.23 23.25
CA VAL A 209 -14.32 -7.57 21.99
C VAL A 209 -13.06 -8.32 22.36
N ASP A 210 -13.06 -9.63 22.11
CA ASP A 210 -11.89 -10.47 22.27
C ASP A 210 -10.72 -9.83 21.50
N PRO A 211 -9.68 -9.32 22.17
CA PRO A 211 -8.54 -8.71 21.49
C PRO A 211 -7.81 -9.71 20.56
N ALA A 212 -8.05 -11.01 20.79
CA ALA A 212 -7.53 -12.12 19.98
C ALA A 212 -8.19 -12.23 18.59
N ALA A 213 -9.39 -11.69 18.38
CA ALA A 213 -9.99 -11.59 17.05
C ALA A 213 -9.39 -10.39 16.31
N ALA A 214 -8.10 -10.47 16.00
CA ALA A 214 -7.37 -9.47 15.21
C ALA A 214 -8.24 -9.02 14.03
N ARG A 215 -8.75 -7.78 14.10
CA ARG A 215 -9.85 -7.22 13.28
C ARG A 215 -9.82 -7.73 11.84
N GLN A 216 -10.53 -8.83 11.57
CA GLN A 216 -10.55 -9.43 10.26
C GLN A 216 -11.57 -8.68 9.41
N VAL A 217 -11.12 -8.15 8.28
CA VAL A 217 -11.98 -7.49 7.31
C VAL A 217 -12.65 -8.56 6.46
N HIS A 218 -13.92 -8.84 6.72
CA HIS A 218 -14.74 -9.78 5.94
C HIS A 218 -15.32 -9.12 4.68
N ASP A 219 -14.47 -8.54 3.85
CA ASP A 219 -14.88 -7.99 2.55
C ASP A 219 -14.61 -9.03 1.46
N ALA A 220 -15.69 -9.49 0.82
CA ALA A 220 -15.65 -10.49 -0.24
C ALA A 220 -14.79 -10.06 -1.44
N GLY A 221 -14.68 -8.75 -1.71
CA GLY A 221 -13.81 -8.22 -2.77
C GLY A 221 -12.33 -8.53 -2.52
N TRP A 222 -11.84 -8.32 -1.30
CA TRP A 222 -10.45 -8.62 -0.94
C TRP A 222 -10.16 -10.13 -0.94
N ILE A 223 -11.11 -10.96 -0.49
CA ILE A 223 -10.96 -12.42 -0.51
C ILE A 223 -10.89 -12.93 -1.96
N MET A 224 -11.72 -12.40 -2.86
CA MET A 224 -11.66 -12.74 -4.28
C MET A 224 -10.35 -12.26 -4.92
N ALA A 225 -9.89 -11.05 -4.57
CA ALA A 225 -8.60 -10.55 -5.03
C ALA A 225 -7.42 -11.43 -4.57
N GLU A 226 -7.44 -11.91 -3.32
CA GLU A 226 -6.46 -12.88 -2.81
C GLU A 226 -6.43 -14.15 -3.67
N ARG A 227 -7.60 -14.73 -3.96
CA ARG A 227 -7.72 -15.96 -4.78
C ARG A 227 -7.18 -15.77 -6.19
N TYR A 228 -7.52 -14.66 -6.85
CA TYR A 228 -7.05 -14.36 -8.19
C TYR A 228 -5.53 -14.14 -8.25
N LEU A 229 -4.94 -13.43 -7.27
CA LEU A 229 -3.48 -13.27 -7.20
C LEU A 229 -2.76 -14.59 -6.90
N ALA A 230 -3.29 -15.40 -5.98
CA ALA A 230 -2.72 -16.72 -5.72
C ALA A 230 -2.75 -17.61 -6.97
N GLN A 231 -3.86 -17.56 -7.74
CA GLN A 231 -3.95 -18.26 -9.01
C GLN A 231 -2.99 -17.67 -10.07
N ALA A 232 -2.81 -16.36 -10.10
CA ALA A 232 -1.88 -15.70 -11.00
C ALA A 232 -0.44 -16.12 -10.73
N LEU A 233 0.00 -16.12 -9.46
CA LEU A 233 1.34 -16.59 -9.06
C LEU A 233 1.55 -18.06 -9.44
N ARG A 234 0.59 -18.93 -9.13
CA ARG A 234 0.67 -20.35 -9.47
C ARG A 234 0.81 -20.57 -10.98
N ARG A 235 0.06 -19.82 -11.80
CA ARG A 235 0.16 -19.92 -13.26
C ARG A 235 1.43 -19.28 -13.80
N ALA A 236 1.90 -18.18 -13.22
CA ALA A 236 3.16 -17.55 -13.58
C ALA A 236 4.33 -18.51 -13.39
N SER A 237 4.35 -19.24 -12.27
CA SER A 237 5.37 -20.26 -12.00
C SER A 237 5.22 -21.47 -12.92
N GLU A 238 4.02 -22.06 -13.04
CA GLU A 238 3.78 -23.28 -13.82
C GLU A 238 4.01 -23.11 -15.32
N THR A 239 3.59 -21.97 -15.90
CA THR A 239 3.54 -21.80 -17.37
C THR A 239 4.66 -20.94 -17.93
N ARG A 240 5.27 -20.09 -17.11
CA ARG A 240 6.25 -19.09 -17.57
C ARG A 240 7.57 -19.12 -16.81
N GLY A 241 7.70 -19.95 -15.77
CA GLY A 241 8.90 -19.98 -14.92
C GLY A 241 9.10 -18.72 -14.08
N ILE A 242 8.10 -17.84 -13.98
CA ILE A 242 8.18 -16.62 -13.17
C ILE A 242 7.78 -16.99 -11.74
N SER A 243 8.78 -17.24 -10.88
CA SER A 243 8.60 -17.68 -9.48
C SER A 243 9.70 -17.08 -8.59
N LEU A 244 9.35 -16.80 -7.32
CA LEU A 244 10.32 -16.49 -6.27
C LEU A 244 10.89 -17.74 -5.58
N VAL A 245 10.15 -18.84 -5.61
CA VAL A 245 10.54 -20.11 -4.99
C VAL A 245 11.45 -20.86 -5.94
N ASP A 246 12.51 -21.48 -5.38
CA ASP A 246 13.45 -22.44 -5.97
C ASP A 246 12.83 -23.27 -7.09
N SER A 247 12.71 -22.67 -8.28
CA SER A 247 12.68 -23.47 -9.48
C SER A 247 14.03 -24.15 -9.52
N ARG A 248 14.08 -25.44 -9.85
CA ARG A 248 15.36 -26.15 -10.10
C ARG A 248 16.21 -25.44 -11.17
N ASP A 249 15.63 -24.48 -11.87
CA ASP A 249 16.24 -23.60 -12.86
C ASP A 249 16.62 -22.21 -12.31
N TRP A 250 16.70 -22.02 -10.98
CA TRP A 250 17.14 -20.74 -10.38
C TRP A 250 18.55 -20.39 -10.83
N GLU A 251 19.43 -21.39 -11.00
CA GLU A 251 20.78 -21.22 -11.55
C GLU A 251 20.76 -20.58 -12.94
N ALA A 252 19.81 -20.96 -13.81
CA ALA A 252 19.65 -20.36 -15.13
C ALA A 252 19.09 -18.92 -15.07
N HIS A 253 18.38 -18.55 -13.99
CA HIS A 253 17.95 -17.16 -13.76
C HIS A 253 19.07 -16.30 -13.16
N VAL A 254 19.94 -16.89 -12.33
CA VAL A 254 21.17 -16.24 -11.83
C VAL A 254 22.08 -15.83 -12.98
N ASP A 255 22.16 -16.66 -14.03
CA ASP A 255 22.90 -16.32 -15.26
C ASP A 255 22.33 -15.10 -16.00
N HIS A 256 21.09 -14.68 -15.70
CA HIS A 256 20.46 -13.46 -16.25
C HIS A 256 20.47 -12.27 -15.29
N GLY A 257 21.02 -12.46 -14.08
CA GLY A 257 21.53 -11.41 -13.22
C GLY A 257 20.51 -10.70 -12.32
N GLY A 258 19.65 -11.43 -11.59
CA GLY A 258 18.84 -10.87 -10.51
C GLY A 258 17.49 -11.58 -10.31
N VAL A 259 16.76 -11.18 -9.26
CA VAL A 259 15.40 -11.68 -9.00
C VAL A 259 14.41 -11.13 -10.01
N ASP A 260 13.51 -11.97 -10.52
CA ASP A 260 12.44 -11.51 -11.42
C ASP A 260 11.50 -10.52 -10.69
N ARG A 261 11.60 -9.24 -11.08
CA ARG A 261 10.80 -8.14 -10.52
C ARG A 261 9.30 -8.37 -10.64
N THR A 262 8.82 -9.04 -11.69
CA THR A 262 7.40 -9.38 -11.84
C THR A 262 6.95 -10.34 -10.74
N ALA A 263 7.78 -11.33 -10.40
CA ALA A 263 7.47 -12.27 -9.32
C ALA A 263 7.43 -11.56 -7.96
N VAL A 264 8.39 -10.66 -7.70
CA VAL A 264 8.42 -9.82 -6.50
C VAL A 264 7.15 -8.97 -6.39
N GLU A 265 6.79 -8.23 -7.43
CA GLU A 265 5.60 -7.37 -7.43
C GLU A 265 4.29 -8.16 -7.19
N LEU A 266 4.14 -9.35 -7.78
CA LEU A 266 2.96 -10.20 -7.53
C LEU A 266 2.88 -10.67 -6.08
N GLU A 267 3.98 -11.15 -5.53
CA GLU A 267 4.02 -11.63 -4.15
C GLU A 267 3.79 -10.49 -3.16
N GLN A 268 4.35 -9.31 -3.42
CA GLN A 268 4.11 -8.10 -2.63
C GLN A 268 2.64 -7.71 -2.62
N ARG A 269 1.97 -7.79 -3.78
CA ARG A 269 0.53 -7.53 -3.88
C ARG A 269 -0.28 -8.55 -3.09
N LEU A 270 0.03 -9.84 -3.20
CA LEU A 270 -0.66 -10.88 -2.46
C LEU A 270 -0.47 -10.72 -0.94
N ALA A 271 0.76 -10.47 -0.49
CA ALA A 271 1.07 -10.24 0.92
C ALA A 271 0.38 -8.99 1.45
N GLY A 272 0.36 -7.89 0.68
CA GLY A 272 -0.35 -6.67 1.04
C GLY A 272 -1.88 -6.83 1.13
N ILE A 273 -2.49 -7.64 0.26
CA ILE A 273 -3.91 -7.99 0.37
C ILE A 273 -4.17 -8.77 1.65
N ARG A 274 -3.35 -9.78 1.97
CA ARG A 274 -3.47 -10.58 3.19
C ARG A 274 -3.29 -9.73 4.46
N GLU A 275 -2.35 -8.80 4.45
CA GLU A 275 -2.12 -7.82 5.52
C GLU A 275 -3.37 -6.96 5.81
N ARG A 276 -4.07 -6.53 4.75
CA ARG A 276 -5.30 -5.72 4.84
C ARG A 276 -6.52 -6.53 5.27
N ILE A 277 -6.67 -7.76 4.80
CA ILE A 277 -7.72 -8.65 5.28
C ILE A 277 -7.54 -8.92 6.78
N GLY A 278 -6.30 -9.04 7.23
CA GLY A 278 -5.98 -9.28 8.63
C GLY A 278 -6.41 -10.67 9.11
N GLY A 279 -6.46 -10.84 10.43
CA GLY A 279 -6.57 -12.14 11.07
C GLY A 279 -5.23 -12.88 11.10
N ARG A 280 -4.94 -13.55 12.21
CA ARG A 280 -3.63 -14.17 12.49
C ARG A 280 -3.12 -15.07 11.35
N ALA A 281 -3.95 -16.00 10.87
CA ALA A 281 -3.56 -16.92 9.79
C ALA A 281 -3.19 -16.21 8.47
N ARG A 282 -3.81 -15.06 8.16
CA ARG A 282 -3.43 -14.29 6.95
C ARG A 282 -2.23 -13.40 7.20
N LEU A 283 -2.06 -12.87 8.41
CA LEU A 283 -0.84 -12.14 8.78
C LEU A 283 0.39 -13.06 8.70
N GLU A 284 0.28 -14.31 9.17
CA GLU A 284 1.34 -15.33 9.03
C GLU A 284 1.63 -15.63 7.54
N LYS A 285 0.59 -15.81 6.71
CA LYS A 285 0.77 -16.00 5.25
C LYS A 285 1.33 -14.76 4.54
N ALA A 286 1.02 -13.56 5.03
CA ALA A 286 1.59 -12.32 4.52
C ALA A 286 3.08 -12.25 4.89
N ARG A 287 3.44 -12.58 6.13
CA ARG A 287 4.83 -12.64 6.60
C ARG A 287 5.63 -13.63 5.77
N GLN A 288 5.12 -14.84 5.55
CA GLN A 288 5.75 -15.84 4.67
C GLN A 288 5.95 -15.34 3.23
N GLY A 289 5.04 -14.50 2.71
CA GLY A 289 5.21 -13.88 1.39
C GLY A 289 6.37 -12.89 1.37
N TRP A 290 6.48 -12.04 2.39
CA TRP A 290 7.60 -11.12 2.54
C TRP A 290 8.93 -11.83 2.82
N GLU A 291 8.92 -12.93 3.57
CA GLU A 291 10.09 -13.80 3.79
C GLU A 291 10.60 -14.37 2.46
N ARG A 292 9.70 -14.88 1.60
CA ARG A 292 10.07 -15.36 0.25
C ARG A 292 10.71 -14.25 -0.59
N ILE A 293 10.15 -13.04 -0.54
CA ILE A 293 10.72 -11.88 -1.26
C ILE A 293 12.12 -11.56 -0.74
N TYR A 294 12.27 -11.47 0.59
CA TYR A 294 13.55 -11.16 1.22
C TYR A 294 14.63 -12.18 0.85
N TYR A 295 14.35 -13.48 1.02
CA TYR A 295 15.32 -14.53 0.71
C TYR A 295 15.63 -14.63 -0.79
N ALA A 296 14.66 -14.41 -1.67
CA ALA A 296 14.92 -14.35 -3.10
C ALA A 296 15.90 -13.22 -3.43
N LEU A 297 15.67 -12.02 -2.90
CA LEU A 297 16.53 -10.85 -3.09
C LEU A 297 17.93 -11.05 -2.48
N GLU A 298 18.02 -11.77 -1.36
CA GLU A 298 19.29 -12.09 -0.71
C GLU A 298 20.09 -13.14 -1.49
N ALA A 299 19.42 -14.17 -2.01
CA ALA A 299 20.05 -15.27 -2.76
C ALA A 299 20.55 -14.86 -4.15
N SER A 300 19.94 -13.85 -4.76
CA SER A 300 20.33 -13.35 -6.09
C SER A 300 20.64 -11.85 -6.03
N PRO A 301 21.77 -11.45 -5.42
CA PRO A 301 22.20 -10.06 -5.48
C PRO A 301 22.57 -9.73 -6.94
N SER A 302 21.93 -8.71 -7.49
CA SER A 302 22.27 -8.19 -8.81
C SER A 302 23.76 -7.82 -8.88
N SER A 303 24.40 -8.15 -10.01
CA SER A 303 25.79 -7.78 -10.27
C SER A 303 25.94 -6.26 -10.27
N ASN A 304 27.13 -5.78 -9.88
CA ASN A 304 27.54 -4.37 -10.00
C ASN A 304 27.39 -3.82 -11.43
N ASP A 305 27.27 -4.69 -12.44
CA ASP A 305 27.04 -4.31 -13.84
C ASP A 305 25.67 -3.64 -14.07
N ARG A 306 24.71 -3.79 -13.15
CA ARG A 306 23.36 -3.22 -13.23
C ARG A 306 23.03 -2.39 -11.98
N PRO A 307 23.63 -1.19 -11.83
CA PRO A 307 23.50 -0.39 -10.62
C PRO A 307 22.05 0.04 -10.31
N GLY A 308 21.18 0.15 -11.32
CA GLY A 308 19.77 0.46 -11.12
C GLY A 308 18.97 -0.70 -10.48
N GLU A 309 19.31 -1.94 -10.83
CA GLU A 309 18.68 -3.14 -10.25
C GLU A 309 19.14 -3.33 -8.80
N ALA A 310 20.44 -3.15 -8.52
CA ALA A 310 20.98 -3.23 -7.17
C ALA A 310 20.35 -2.23 -6.20
N LYS A 311 20.17 -0.98 -6.62
CA LYS A 311 19.47 0.05 -5.83
C LYS A 311 18.02 -0.33 -5.56
N TRP A 312 17.31 -0.85 -6.56
CA TRP A 312 15.94 -1.33 -6.41
C TRP A 312 15.86 -2.52 -5.45
N GLU A 313 16.72 -3.52 -5.61
CA GLU A 313 16.78 -4.71 -4.73
C GLU A 313 17.05 -4.31 -3.28
N GLN A 314 18.00 -3.40 -3.04
CA GLN A 314 18.28 -2.88 -1.69
C GLN A 314 17.05 -2.20 -1.08
N CYS A 315 16.36 -1.36 -1.86
CA CYS A 315 15.11 -0.71 -1.42
C CYS A 315 14.02 -1.74 -1.12
N GLU A 316 13.86 -2.78 -1.94
CA GLU A 316 12.85 -3.82 -1.70
C GLU A 316 13.20 -4.74 -0.52
N LYS A 317 14.49 -5.02 -0.29
CA LYS A 317 14.97 -5.71 0.94
C LYS A 317 14.57 -4.94 2.18
N LEU A 318 14.86 -3.64 2.22
CA LEU A 318 14.46 -2.74 3.31
C LEU A 318 12.94 -2.70 3.52
N ARG A 319 12.18 -2.70 2.43
CA ARG A 319 10.72 -2.74 2.50
C ARG A 319 10.22 -4.08 3.05
N ALA A 320 10.81 -5.18 2.62
CA ALA A 320 10.44 -6.52 3.07
C ALA A 320 10.73 -6.71 4.57
N THR A 321 11.92 -6.34 5.03
CA THR A 321 12.30 -6.41 6.46
C THR A 321 11.41 -5.55 7.34
N ARG A 322 11.14 -4.30 6.92
CA ARG A 322 10.14 -3.46 7.58
C ARG A 322 8.78 -4.14 7.69
N LYS A 323 8.28 -4.70 6.59
CA LYS A 323 6.97 -5.33 6.54
C LYS A 323 6.90 -6.58 7.41
N MET A 324 7.97 -7.38 7.47
CA MET A 324 8.07 -8.53 8.36
C MET A 324 8.09 -8.10 9.84
N GLY A 325 8.78 -7.00 10.18
CA GLY A 325 8.75 -6.39 11.51
C GLY A 325 7.34 -5.94 11.90
N GLU A 326 6.68 -5.17 11.04
CA GLU A 326 5.30 -4.70 11.26
C GLU A 326 4.30 -5.86 11.42
N LEU A 327 4.43 -6.91 10.60
CA LEU A 327 3.56 -8.09 10.67
C LEU A 327 3.81 -8.90 11.94
N SER A 328 5.08 -9.10 12.33
CA SER A 328 5.42 -9.81 13.57
C SER A 328 4.93 -9.06 14.80
N ALA A 329 5.04 -7.73 14.82
CA ALA A 329 4.46 -6.90 15.88
C ALA A 329 2.92 -7.05 15.96
N ARG A 330 2.23 -7.05 14.80
CA ARG A 330 0.76 -7.26 14.76
C ARG A 330 0.35 -8.68 15.14
N ILE A 331 1.18 -9.69 14.86
CA ILE A 331 0.97 -11.07 15.33
C ILE A 331 1.17 -11.12 16.84
N ALA A 332 2.18 -10.44 17.38
CA ALA A 332 2.38 -10.29 18.83
C ALA A 332 1.16 -9.66 19.51
N ASP A 333 0.55 -8.62 18.92
CA ASP A 333 -0.67 -7.99 19.42
C ASP A 333 -1.88 -8.95 19.47
N SER A 334 -1.87 -10.03 18.68
CA SER A 334 -2.92 -11.06 18.71
C SER A 334 -2.76 -12.07 19.86
N TRP A 335 -1.59 -12.07 20.50
CA TRP A 335 -1.32 -12.88 21.69
C TRP A 335 -1.68 -12.13 22.97
N ARG A 336 -1.98 -12.89 24.03
CA ARG A 336 -2.28 -12.31 25.34
C ARG A 336 -1.03 -11.60 25.88
N ALA A 337 -1.22 -10.47 26.55
CA ALA A 337 -0.12 -9.76 27.21
C ALA A 337 0.57 -10.65 28.25
N GLY A 338 1.90 -10.62 28.31
CA GLY A 338 2.72 -11.39 29.25
C GLY A 338 2.87 -12.88 28.93
N THR A 339 2.57 -13.34 27.70
CA THR A 339 2.90 -14.71 27.28
C THR A 339 4.24 -14.76 26.54
N ASP A 340 4.98 -15.84 26.73
CA ASP A 340 6.28 -16.07 26.08
C ASP A 340 6.17 -15.99 24.54
N GLU A 341 5.05 -16.42 23.96
CA GLU A 341 4.85 -16.35 22.50
C GLU A 341 4.72 -14.90 22.01
N ARG A 342 4.12 -14.02 22.82
CA ARG A 342 4.04 -12.60 22.49
C ARG A 342 5.43 -11.99 22.52
N GLU A 343 6.22 -12.28 23.56
CA GLU A 343 7.57 -11.75 23.71
C GLU A 343 8.48 -12.24 22.58
N ALA A 344 8.42 -13.53 22.24
CA ALA A 344 9.15 -14.09 21.12
C ALA A 344 8.77 -13.43 19.77
N GLU A 345 7.50 -13.12 19.53
CA GLU A 345 7.08 -12.41 18.32
C GLU A 345 7.49 -10.91 18.32
N LEU A 346 7.56 -10.26 19.49
CA LEU A 346 8.09 -8.90 19.63
C LEU A 346 9.60 -8.84 19.37
N GLU A 347 10.35 -9.84 19.83
CA GLU A 347 11.78 -9.98 19.55
C GLU A 347 12.04 -10.27 18.08
N LYS A 348 11.25 -11.15 17.45
CA LYS A 348 11.31 -11.37 15.99
C LYS A 348 11.04 -10.08 15.22
N ALA A 349 10.05 -9.29 15.66
CA ALA A 349 9.73 -8.02 15.02
C ALA A 349 10.92 -7.05 15.07
N GLU A 350 11.56 -6.91 16.24
CA GLU A 350 12.77 -6.11 16.41
C GLU A 350 13.91 -6.61 15.52
N GLY A 351 14.18 -7.92 15.53
CA GLY A 351 15.19 -8.56 14.68
C GLY A 351 14.98 -8.30 13.19
N TRP A 352 13.74 -8.31 12.70
CA TRP A 352 13.44 -7.97 11.30
C TRP A 352 13.79 -6.51 10.98
N PHE A 353 13.44 -5.56 11.86
CA PHE A 353 13.76 -4.15 11.64
C PHE A 353 15.28 -3.91 11.62
N LEU A 354 15.99 -4.43 12.63
CA LEU A 354 17.43 -4.28 12.77
C LEU A 354 18.18 -4.96 11.62
N GLY A 355 17.75 -6.16 11.23
CA GLY A 355 18.37 -6.93 10.16
C GLY A 355 18.25 -6.30 8.78
N GLY A 356 17.30 -5.39 8.56
CA GLY A 356 17.23 -4.58 7.34
C GLY A 356 18.06 -3.29 7.41
N LEU A 357 17.97 -2.59 8.55
CA LEU A 357 18.57 -1.27 8.74
C LEU A 357 20.09 -1.31 8.84
N ILE A 358 20.63 -2.22 9.65
CA ILE A 358 22.08 -2.29 9.93
C ILE A 358 22.88 -2.57 8.65
N PRO A 359 22.55 -3.58 7.81
CA PRO A 359 23.28 -3.80 6.57
C PRO A 359 23.17 -2.65 5.58
N ALA A 360 21.98 -2.07 5.41
CA ALA A 360 21.80 -0.97 4.46
C ALA A 360 22.59 0.28 4.85
N LEU A 361 22.66 0.61 6.14
CA LEU A 361 23.45 1.74 6.64
C LEU A 361 24.95 1.45 6.62
N ALA A 362 25.37 0.26 7.02
CA ALA A 362 26.78 -0.14 6.96
C ALA A 362 27.32 -0.11 5.52
N ASP A 363 26.55 -0.63 4.55
CA ASP A 363 26.90 -0.59 3.13
C ASP A 363 27.01 0.86 2.61
N ALA A 364 26.10 1.75 3.04
CA ALA A 364 26.12 3.16 2.67
C ALA A 364 27.37 3.90 3.15
N GLU A 365 27.84 3.57 4.36
CA GLU A 365 29.04 4.13 4.94
C GLU A 365 30.34 3.47 4.45
N GLY A 366 30.23 2.39 3.67
CA GLY A 366 31.37 1.57 3.26
C GLY A 366 31.97 0.77 4.41
N HIS A 367 31.23 0.61 5.52
CA HIS A 367 31.62 -0.25 6.63
C HIS A 367 31.36 -1.71 6.25
N SER A 368 32.42 -2.52 6.19
CA SER A 368 32.25 -3.96 6.04
C SER A 368 31.69 -4.55 7.33
N LEU A 369 30.55 -5.23 7.26
CA LEU A 369 29.97 -5.99 8.38
C LEU A 369 30.80 -7.23 8.80
N ALA A 370 31.97 -7.47 8.19
CA ALA A 370 32.82 -8.61 8.51
C ALA A 370 33.56 -8.42 9.85
N GLY A 371 33.10 -9.13 10.88
CA GLY A 371 33.84 -9.52 12.11
C GLY A 371 34.49 -8.40 12.90
N LYS A 372 35.71 -8.02 12.51
CA LYS A 372 36.56 -7.10 13.29
C LYS A 372 36.08 -5.66 13.28
N ALA A 373 35.35 -5.23 12.25
CA ALA A 373 34.80 -3.87 12.19
C ALA A 373 33.60 -3.71 13.12
N LEU A 374 32.75 -4.74 13.22
CA LEU A 374 31.62 -4.77 14.15
C LEU A 374 32.11 -4.82 15.61
N GLU A 375 33.14 -5.64 15.88
CA GLU A 375 33.78 -5.72 17.20
C GLU A 375 34.42 -4.39 17.64
N ARG A 376 34.88 -3.53 16.71
CA ARG A 376 35.43 -2.20 17.03
C ARG A 376 34.38 -1.12 17.27
N LEU A 377 33.17 -1.31 16.75
CA LEU A 377 32.08 -0.33 16.85
C LEU A 377 31.24 -0.53 18.11
N VAL A 378 31.27 -1.72 18.71
CA VAL A 378 30.83 -1.92 20.09
C VAL A 378 31.94 -1.42 20.99
N PRO A 379 31.71 -0.41 21.85
CA PRO A 379 32.72 0.03 22.80
C PRO A 379 33.20 -1.17 23.60
N ASP A 380 34.50 -1.47 23.50
CA ASP A 380 35.12 -2.52 24.31
C ASP A 380 34.77 -2.23 25.77
N ALA A 381 33.84 -3.01 26.34
CA ALA A 381 33.55 -3.01 27.78
C ALA A 381 34.72 -3.65 28.58
N ASN A 382 35.94 -3.50 28.07
CA ASN A 382 37.20 -3.90 28.66
C ASN A 382 37.72 -2.82 29.60
N ASP A 383 36.88 -2.33 30.51
CA ASP A 383 37.37 -1.87 31.81
C ASP A 383 37.73 -3.12 32.63
N SER A 384 38.82 -3.77 32.21
CA SER A 384 39.33 -5.05 32.69
C SER A 384 40.01 -4.97 34.07
N SER A 385 39.52 -4.14 35.00
CA SER A 385 40.11 -4.04 36.34
C SER A 385 39.47 -4.94 37.39
N LEU A 386 38.40 -5.69 37.07
CA LEU A 386 37.70 -6.55 38.04
C LEU A 386 37.20 -7.85 37.40
N ALA A 387 38.06 -8.89 37.33
CA ALA A 387 37.75 -10.28 37.71
C ALA A 387 38.62 -11.29 36.95
N ALA A 388 39.50 -11.95 37.69
CA ALA A 388 40.03 -13.26 37.34
C ALA A 388 38.86 -14.27 37.38
N GLY A 389 38.33 -14.62 36.20
CA GLY A 389 37.25 -15.59 36.02
C GLY A 389 37.42 -16.37 34.72
N PRO A 390 36.84 -17.58 34.61
CA PRO A 390 37.19 -18.57 33.60
C PRO A 390 36.88 -18.10 32.18
N GLU A 391 37.75 -18.50 31.25
CA GLU A 391 37.94 -17.94 29.92
C GLU A 391 36.67 -17.50 29.16
N PRO A 392 36.70 -16.32 28.52
CA PRO A 392 35.64 -15.89 27.62
C PRO A 392 35.57 -16.84 26.42
N ARG A 393 34.42 -17.52 26.29
CA ARG A 393 34.13 -18.39 25.14
C ARG A 393 34.24 -17.56 23.85
N LYS A 394 35.09 -18.01 22.93
CA LYS A 394 35.26 -17.43 21.57
C LYS A 394 33.89 -17.16 20.95
N HIS A 395 33.57 -15.88 20.77
CA HIS A 395 32.43 -15.45 19.98
C HIS A 395 32.65 -15.89 18.53
N VAL A 396 31.69 -16.65 18.00
CA VAL A 396 31.71 -17.17 16.63
C VAL A 396 31.49 -16.00 15.67
N SER A 397 32.30 -15.93 14.62
CA SER A 397 32.34 -14.80 13.68
C SER A 397 30.96 -14.40 13.10
N PRO A 398 30.66 -13.09 12.95
CA PRO A 398 29.32 -12.58 12.62
C PRO A 398 28.80 -12.91 11.20
N SER A 399 29.66 -13.20 10.23
CA SER A 399 29.22 -13.40 8.84
C SER A 399 28.41 -14.68 8.62
N SER A 400 28.48 -15.64 9.55
CA SER A 400 27.59 -16.82 9.59
C SER A 400 26.55 -16.75 10.71
N SER A 401 26.51 -15.66 11.48
CA SER A 401 25.68 -15.51 12.69
C SER A 401 24.40 -14.72 12.47
N PHE A 402 24.23 -14.02 11.34
CA PHE A 402 22.94 -13.39 11.01
C PHE A 402 21.81 -14.43 11.07
N PHE A 403 21.95 -15.57 10.37
CA PHE A 403 21.01 -16.70 10.48
C PHE A 403 21.06 -17.44 11.84
N GLY A 404 22.18 -17.34 12.57
CA GLY A 404 22.32 -17.91 13.92
C GLY A 404 21.37 -17.26 14.93
N PHE A 405 21.07 -15.97 14.78
CA PHE A 405 20.07 -15.26 15.58
C PHE A 405 18.64 -15.71 15.20
N TRP A 406 18.32 -15.76 13.91
CA TRP A 406 17.00 -16.21 13.40
C TRP A 406 16.68 -17.65 13.81
N SER A 407 17.63 -18.56 13.67
CA SER A 407 17.46 -19.98 14.00
C SER A 407 17.29 -20.25 15.50
N ARG A 408 17.79 -19.38 16.38
CA ARG A 408 17.59 -19.47 17.84
C ARG A 408 16.18 -19.08 18.28
N SER A 409 15.41 -18.38 17.45
CA SER A 409 14.01 -18.02 17.75
C SER A 409 13.00 -19.14 17.50
N HIS A 410 13.46 -20.32 17.04
CA HIS A 410 12.70 -21.56 17.12
C HIS A 410 13.07 -22.25 18.44
N PRO A 411 12.18 -22.29 19.45
CA PRO A 411 12.43 -23.13 20.62
C PRO A 411 12.63 -24.57 20.11
N PRO A 412 13.74 -25.25 20.46
CA PRO A 412 13.89 -26.64 20.09
C PRO A 412 12.69 -27.39 20.66
N VAL A 413 11.92 -28.02 19.78
CA VAL A 413 10.80 -28.90 20.14
C VAL A 413 11.41 -30.22 20.64
N SER A 414 12.14 -30.15 21.75
CA SER A 414 12.79 -31.28 22.39
C SER A 414 12.40 -31.25 23.85
N SER A 415 11.35 -32.01 24.12
CA SER A 415 10.87 -32.41 25.44
C SER A 415 11.99 -32.83 26.38
N SER A 416 11.83 -32.41 27.65
CA SER A 416 12.32 -33.07 28.87
C SER A 416 13.82 -33.28 29.03
N SER A 417 14.47 -32.37 29.76
CA SER A 417 15.23 -32.77 30.96
C SER A 417 15.50 -31.55 31.84
N SER A 418 14.89 -31.59 33.01
CA SER A 418 15.09 -30.67 34.14
C SER A 418 16.53 -30.74 34.64
N SER A 419 17.32 -29.70 34.42
CA SER A 419 18.40 -29.33 35.33
C SER A 419 18.65 -27.83 35.20
N GLY A 420 18.71 -27.14 36.34
CA GLY A 420 18.49 -25.70 36.44
C GLY A 420 19.53 -24.87 35.71
N SER A 421 19.24 -24.48 34.46
CA SER A 421 19.93 -23.37 33.83
C SER A 421 19.43 -22.09 34.49
N THR A 422 20.32 -21.41 35.21
CA THR A 422 20.19 -19.98 35.50
C THR A 422 19.79 -19.29 34.22
N ALA A 423 18.57 -18.73 34.20
CA ALA A 423 18.06 -17.96 33.08
C ALA A 423 18.97 -16.75 32.91
N VAL A 424 19.96 -16.87 32.02
CA VAL A 424 20.77 -15.74 31.57
C VAL A 424 19.80 -14.82 30.87
N ALA A 425 19.55 -13.65 31.48
CA ALA A 425 18.68 -12.64 30.92
C ALA A 425 19.10 -12.39 29.45
N PRO A 426 18.16 -12.44 28.49
CA PRO A 426 18.49 -12.22 27.10
C PRO A 426 19.10 -10.82 26.95
N LEU A 427 20.16 -10.70 26.14
CA LEU A 427 20.91 -9.46 25.85
C LEU A 427 20.52 -8.83 24.48
N PRO A 428 19.24 -8.50 24.19
CA PRO A 428 18.87 -7.79 22.96
C PRO A 428 19.09 -6.26 23.11
N SER A 429 20.34 -5.82 23.27
CA SER A 429 20.64 -4.37 23.37
C SER A 429 21.77 -3.90 22.46
N ALA A 430 22.79 -4.73 22.24
CA ALA A 430 23.98 -4.31 21.50
C ALA A 430 23.70 -3.93 20.03
N GLU A 431 22.73 -4.58 19.39
CA GLU A 431 22.39 -4.28 17.98
C GLU A 431 21.69 -2.93 17.82
N LEU A 432 20.84 -2.55 18.78
CA LEU A 432 20.17 -1.26 18.76
C LEU A 432 21.18 -0.13 19.04
N ASP A 433 22.09 -0.34 20.01
CA ASP A 433 23.18 0.59 20.29
C ASP A 433 24.09 0.76 19.05
N HIS A 434 24.35 -0.33 18.33
CA HIS A 434 25.07 -0.30 17.06
C HIS A 434 24.33 0.48 15.97
N LEU A 435 23.02 0.29 15.83
CA LEU A 435 22.19 1.06 14.89
C LEU A 435 22.25 2.56 15.22
N VAL A 436 22.16 2.95 16.50
CA VAL A 436 22.29 4.34 16.94
C VAL A 436 23.65 4.93 16.55
N ALA A 437 24.73 4.16 16.72
CA ALA A 437 26.07 4.57 16.31
C ALA A 437 26.18 4.76 14.78
N LEU A 438 25.64 3.83 13.98
CA LEU A 438 25.60 3.93 12.52
C LEU A 438 24.79 5.13 12.05
N LEU A 439 23.62 5.40 12.63
CA LEU A 439 22.81 6.57 12.27
C LEU A 439 23.54 7.89 12.55
N SER A 440 24.21 7.97 13.70
CA SER A 440 25.00 9.13 14.10
C SER A 440 26.20 9.34 13.16
N SER A 441 26.88 8.26 12.78
CA SER A 441 27.97 8.29 11.79
C SER A 441 27.47 8.70 10.40
N ALA A 442 26.31 8.21 9.98
CA ALA A 442 25.73 8.48 8.67
C ALA A 442 25.30 9.94 8.56
N ALA A 443 24.75 10.51 9.64
CA ALA A 443 24.40 11.93 9.71
C ALA A 443 25.62 12.84 9.51
N ASN A 444 26.77 12.47 10.09
CA ASN A 444 28.01 13.23 10.01
C ASN A 444 28.77 13.05 8.67
N SER A 445 28.53 11.94 7.96
CA SER A 445 29.25 11.58 6.73
C SER A 445 28.72 12.25 5.45
N SER A 446 27.68 13.06 5.55
CA SER A 446 26.95 13.67 4.42
C SER A 446 27.76 14.65 3.55
N SER A 447 29.05 14.89 3.84
CA SER A 447 29.83 15.99 3.25
C SER A 447 30.83 15.63 2.14
N GLY A 448 31.02 14.38 1.67
CA GLY A 448 31.81 14.24 0.44
C GLY A 448 32.34 12.92 -0.13
N ARG A 449 31.97 11.70 0.29
CA ARG A 449 32.55 10.49 -0.35
C ARG A 449 31.81 9.16 -0.22
N ALA A 450 30.73 9.08 0.56
CA ALA A 450 29.97 7.86 0.74
C ALA A 450 29.18 7.49 -0.53
N ALA A 451 28.98 6.20 -0.77
CA ALA A 451 28.12 5.72 -1.85
C ALA A 451 26.70 6.23 -1.57
N GLU A 452 26.26 7.20 -2.36
CA GLU A 452 24.98 7.87 -2.11
C GLU A 452 23.84 6.86 -2.25
N LEU A 453 23.22 6.52 -1.11
CA LEU A 453 22.00 5.74 -1.06
C LEU A 453 20.98 6.40 -1.98
N SER A 454 20.28 5.58 -2.77
CA SER A 454 19.23 6.10 -3.63
C SER A 454 18.16 6.82 -2.80
N PRO A 455 17.52 7.89 -3.30
CA PRO A 455 16.44 8.58 -2.62
C PRO A 455 15.32 7.63 -2.13
N ALA A 456 14.99 6.60 -2.91
CA ALA A 456 14.02 5.59 -2.50
C ALA A 456 14.51 4.75 -1.30
N SER A 457 15.78 4.32 -1.31
CA SER A 457 16.38 3.61 -0.16
C SER A 457 16.43 4.48 1.10
N GLN A 458 16.76 5.77 0.99
CA GLN A 458 16.71 6.72 2.11
C GLN A 458 15.29 6.81 2.71
N ARG A 459 14.27 6.92 1.85
CA ARG A 459 12.87 6.94 2.31
C ARG A 459 12.45 5.62 2.96
N ALA A 460 12.90 4.49 2.42
CA ALA A 460 12.66 3.18 3.00
C ALA A 460 13.29 3.07 4.40
N ILE A 461 14.55 3.50 4.59
CA ILE A 461 15.24 3.53 5.89
C ILE A 461 14.46 4.35 6.91
N ILE A 462 14.16 5.62 6.61
CA ILE A 462 13.43 6.51 7.53
C ILE A 462 12.07 5.89 7.89
N ALA A 463 11.36 5.34 6.91
CA ALA A 463 10.05 4.78 7.17
C ALA A 463 10.12 3.46 7.97
N THR A 464 11.24 2.73 7.90
CA THR A 464 11.54 1.59 8.78
C THR A 464 11.91 2.05 10.19
N LEU A 465 12.68 3.12 10.34
CA LEU A 465 13.01 3.73 11.65
C LEU A 465 11.74 4.14 12.39
N VAL A 466 10.83 4.87 11.74
CA VAL A 466 9.53 5.25 12.33
C VAL A 466 8.73 4.01 12.76
N SER A 467 8.73 2.94 11.97
CA SER A 467 8.05 1.69 12.34
C SER A 467 8.72 0.97 13.52
N LEU A 468 10.06 0.98 13.61
CA LEU A 468 10.81 0.43 14.74
C LEU A 468 10.56 1.23 16.02
N GLU A 469 10.57 2.56 15.96
CA GLU A 469 10.28 3.42 17.11
C GLU A 469 8.87 3.17 17.65
N THR A 470 7.86 3.15 16.78
CA THR A 470 6.48 2.84 17.18
C THR A 470 6.34 1.43 17.73
N HIS A 471 7.18 0.48 17.30
CA HIS A 471 7.26 -0.86 17.89
C HIS A 471 7.84 -0.82 19.30
N LEU A 472 8.96 -0.13 19.51
CA LEU A 472 9.60 0.01 20.83
C LEU A 472 8.69 0.74 21.84
N ALA A 473 8.04 1.82 21.42
CA ALA A 473 7.08 2.55 22.25
C ALA A 473 5.89 1.67 22.66
N ARG A 474 5.32 0.91 21.73
CA ARG A 474 4.24 -0.05 22.02
C ARG A 474 4.70 -1.17 22.94
N ARG A 475 5.91 -1.71 22.74
CA ARG A 475 6.51 -2.72 23.62
C ARG A 475 6.63 -2.20 25.04
N ALA A 476 7.14 -0.99 25.24
CA ALA A 476 7.24 -0.37 26.55
C ALA A 476 5.85 -0.19 27.22
N SER A 477 4.85 0.26 26.46
CA SER A 477 3.49 0.46 26.99
C SER A 477 2.78 -0.84 27.40
N THR A 478 3.21 -1.98 26.86
CA THR A 478 2.57 -3.28 27.07
C THR A 478 3.42 -4.26 27.89
N ALA A 479 4.57 -3.81 28.38
CA ALA A 479 5.42 -4.54 29.32
C ALA A 479 4.67 -4.70 30.65
N ALA A 480 3.85 -5.75 30.73
CA ALA A 480 3.13 -6.16 31.94
C ALA A 480 3.89 -7.24 32.72
N ALA A 481 4.97 -7.79 32.15
CA ALA A 481 5.80 -8.76 32.82
C ALA A 481 6.51 -8.10 34.01
N PRO A 482 6.50 -8.72 35.21
CA PRO A 482 7.11 -8.14 36.41
C PRO A 482 8.62 -7.91 36.28
N ASP A 483 9.28 -8.62 35.36
CA ASP A 483 10.73 -8.55 35.15
C ASP A 483 11.15 -7.58 34.03
N ALA A 484 10.20 -7.06 33.25
CA ALA A 484 10.51 -6.10 32.20
C ALA A 484 10.68 -4.70 32.80
N ASP A 485 11.84 -4.07 32.57
CA ASP A 485 12.06 -2.66 32.92
C ASP A 485 11.60 -1.75 31.76
N PRO A 486 10.35 -1.21 31.79
CA PRO A 486 9.85 -0.35 30.72
C PRO A 486 10.68 0.93 30.57
N GLU A 487 11.35 1.39 31.64
CA GLU A 487 12.18 2.59 31.59
C GLU A 487 13.41 2.35 30.69
N SER A 488 14.03 1.17 30.78
CA SER A 488 15.15 0.80 29.90
C SER A 488 14.75 0.79 28.42
N ILE A 489 13.56 0.26 28.09
CA ILE A 489 13.05 0.21 26.71
C ILE A 489 12.76 1.62 26.20
N LEU A 490 12.17 2.48 27.02
CA LEU A 490 11.88 3.86 26.66
C LEU A 490 13.15 4.69 26.46
N ARG A 491 14.19 4.52 27.28
CA ARG A 491 15.49 5.20 27.08
C ARG A 491 16.16 4.80 25.77
N ARG A 492 16.08 3.51 25.41
CA ARG A 492 16.55 3.00 24.13
C ARG A 492 15.75 3.56 22.95
N ALA A 493 14.43 3.59 23.07
CA ALA A 493 13.56 4.20 22.07
C ALA A 493 13.90 5.69 21.87
N GLN A 494 14.14 6.42 22.96
CA GLN A 494 14.57 7.83 22.92
C GLN A 494 15.92 7.99 22.20
N ALA A 495 16.92 7.15 22.50
CA ALA A 495 18.23 7.21 21.85
C ALA A 495 18.14 6.94 20.33
N LEU A 496 17.33 5.95 19.94
CA LEU A 496 17.04 5.66 18.54
C LEU A 496 16.36 6.85 17.86
N GLN A 497 15.32 7.41 18.47
CA GLN A 497 14.59 8.56 17.93
C GLN A 497 15.47 9.79 17.73
N SER A 498 16.36 10.10 18.68
CA SER A 498 17.30 11.20 18.51
C SER A 498 18.24 10.96 17.34
N ALA A 499 18.80 9.76 17.19
CA ALA A 499 19.70 9.44 16.09
C ALA A 499 18.97 9.41 14.73
N ALA A 500 17.74 8.91 14.69
CA ALA A 500 16.89 8.93 13.50
C ALA A 500 16.50 10.36 13.09
N LEU A 501 16.24 11.24 14.06
CA LEU A 501 15.99 12.66 13.83
C LEU A 501 17.22 13.35 13.25
N GLU A 502 18.41 13.16 13.84
CA GLU A 502 19.67 13.71 13.33
C GLU A 502 19.98 13.24 11.91
N TYR A 503 19.83 11.95 11.65
CA TYR A 503 19.97 11.37 10.32
C TYR A 503 19.00 12.01 9.32
N THR A 504 17.72 12.13 9.67
CA THR A 504 16.71 12.74 8.79
C THR A 504 16.97 14.23 8.57
N GLN A 505 17.45 14.95 9.59
CA GLN A 505 17.86 16.35 9.48
C GLN A 505 19.05 16.53 8.54
N SER A 506 20.03 15.61 8.57
CA SER A 506 21.16 15.64 7.63
C SER A 506 20.71 15.47 6.17
N LEU A 507 19.75 14.58 5.93
CA LEU A 507 19.15 14.37 4.60
C LEU A 507 18.32 15.58 4.15
N ALA A 508 17.61 16.20 5.08
CA ALA A 508 16.87 17.43 4.83
C ALA A 508 17.81 18.63 4.61
N ALA A 509 18.98 18.70 5.24
CA ALA A 509 19.96 19.76 5.00
C ALA A 509 20.58 19.68 3.60
N ALA A 510 20.76 18.46 3.07
CA ALA A 510 21.22 18.24 1.71
C ALA A 510 20.21 18.65 0.62
N ARG A 511 18.94 18.90 0.99
CA ARG A 511 17.85 19.21 0.05
C ARG A 511 17.19 20.52 0.45
N PRO A 512 17.12 21.55 -0.41
CA PRO A 512 16.49 22.81 -0.04
C PRO A 512 15.02 22.58 0.36
N LEU A 513 14.73 22.70 1.67
CA LEU A 513 13.36 22.63 2.19
C LEU A 513 12.56 23.79 1.60
N LEU A 514 11.27 23.54 1.34
CA LEU A 514 10.39 24.59 0.84
C LEU A 514 10.29 25.70 1.89
N PRO A 515 10.49 26.97 1.51
CA PRO A 515 10.28 28.08 2.44
C PRO A 515 8.84 28.05 2.95
N ALA A 516 8.69 28.15 4.27
CA ALA A 516 7.42 28.05 5.02
C ALA A 516 6.31 29.03 4.55
N SER A 517 6.64 30.02 3.73
CA SER A 517 5.78 31.19 3.47
C SER A 517 5.60 31.56 2.01
N VAL A 518 6.00 30.71 1.05
CA VAL A 518 5.76 31.04 -0.36
C VAL A 518 4.40 30.45 -0.78
N PRO A 519 3.30 31.24 -0.74
CA PRO A 519 2.11 30.85 -1.50
C PRO A 519 2.59 30.62 -2.94
N PRO A 520 2.02 29.64 -3.67
CA PRO A 520 2.36 29.46 -5.07
C PRO A 520 2.06 30.77 -5.79
N SER A 521 3.09 31.60 -5.97
CA SER A 521 2.99 32.81 -6.76
C SER A 521 2.40 32.35 -8.09
N ALA A 522 1.34 33.01 -8.54
CA ALA A 522 0.67 32.68 -9.81
C ALA A 522 1.58 32.86 -11.05
N ASP A 523 2.87 33.07 -10.85
CA ASP A 523 3.90 33.06 -11.86
C ASP A 523 3.89 31.70 -12.56
N SER A 524 3.40 31.74 -13.79
CA SER A 524 2.95 30.66 -14.65
C SER A 524 4.07 29.75 -15.18
N SER A 525 5.10 29.48 -14.39
CA SER A 525 6.13 28.52 -14.80
C SER A 525 5.48 27.13 -14.87
N PRO A 526 5.57 26.43 -16.02
CA PRO A 526 4.98 25.12 -16.18
C PRO A 526 5.58 24.17 -15.14
N LEU A 527 4.74 23.41 -14.44
CA LEU A 527 5.18 22.42 -13.45
C LEU A 527 6.01 21.33 -14.14
N SER A 528 7.32 21.32 -13.89
CA SER A 528 8.21 20.26 -14.34
C SER A 528 8.05 19.01 -13.46
N ALA A 529 8.25 17.82 -14.03
CA ALA A 529 8.29 16.56 -13.28
C ALA A 529 9.39 16.59 -12.21
N ALA A 530 10.57 17.12 -12.56
CA ALA A 530 11.71 17.18 -11.65
C ALA A 530 11.44 18.10 -10.44
N ASP A 531 10.74 19.22 -10.68
CA ASP A 531 10.34 20.14 -9.62
C ASP A 531 9.28 19.53 -8.71
N LEU A 532 8.32 18.80 -9.26
CA LEU A 532 7.33 18.05 -8.47
C LEU A 532 7.97 16.93 -7.66
N SER A 533 8.93 16.20 -8.24
CA SER A 533 9.72 15.17 -7.55
C SER A 533 10.42 15.77 -6.33
N ARG A 534 11.19 16.85 -6.52
CA ARG A 534 11.88 17.58 -5.44
C ARG A 534 10.94 18.13 -4.38
N LYS A 535 9.86 18.79 -4.80
CA LYS A 535 8.85 19.35 -3.87
C LYS A 535 8.18 18.25 -3.05
N THR A 536 7.82 17.14 -3.68
CA THR A 536 7.18 16.01 -3.00
C THR A 536 8.13 15.39 -1.96
N SER A 537 9.42 15.25 -2.29
CA SER A 537 10.46 14.77 -1.36
C SER A 537 10.69 15.72 -0.20
N ALA A 538 10.75 17.03 -0.46
CA ALA A 538 10.89 18.04 0.60
C ALA A 538 9.70 18.01 1.56
N LEU A 539 8.47 17.94 1.04
CA LEU A 539 7.26 17.81 1.87
C LEU A 539 7.25 16.50 2.66
N TRP A 540 7.62 15.39 2.02
CA TRP A 540 7.70 14.09 2.69
C TRP A 540 8.72 14.10 3.83
N LEU A 541 9.93 14.63 3.61
CA LEU A 541 10.98 14.74 4.64
C LEU A 541 10.52 15.63 5.79
N SER A 542 9.92 16.78 5.48
CA SER A 542 9.40 17.70 6.49
C SER A 542 8.30 17.06 7.35
N THR A 543 7.39 16.29 6.74
CA THR A 543 6.39 15.52 7.49
C THR A 543 7.04 14.43 8.36
N ARG A 544 8.11 13.77 7.90
CA ARG A 544 8.82 12.76 8.71
C ARG A 544 9.60 13.38 9.86
N LEU A 545 10.23 14.54 9.66
CA LEU A 545 10.87 15.31 10.74
C LEU A 545 9.85 15.68 11.82
N ALA A 546 8.70 16.23 11.44
CA ALA A 546 7.64 16.57 12.39
C ALA A 546 7.13 15.33 13.15
N ALA A 547 6.97 14.18 12.48
CA ALA A 547 6.58 12.93 13.12
C ALA A 547 7.63 12.44 14.14
N LEU A 548 8.91 12.46 13.78
CA LEU A 548 10.02 12.05 14.66
C LEU A 548 10.15 12.97 15.88
N GLU A 549 10.04 14.29 15.69
CA GLU A 549 10.02 15.26 16.81
C GLU A 549 8.84 15.03 17.75
N THR A 550 7.65 14.75 17.18
CA THR A 550 6.45 14.43 17.97
C THR A 550 6.66 13.15 18.78
N HIS A 551 7.15 12.07 18.15
CA HIS A 551 7.45 10.81 18.85
C HIS A 551 8.52 10.97 19.93
N LEU A 552 9.56 11.78 19.69
CA LEU A 552 10.60 12.06 20.68
C LEU A 552 10.03 12.76 21.91
N SER A 553 9.16 13.76 21.70
CA SER A 553 8.47 14.45 22.79
C SER A 553 7.53 13.52 23.57
N GLU A 554 6.84 12.61 22.88
CA GLU A 554 6.01 11.57 23.49
C GLU A 554 6.83 10.62 24.37
N CYS A 555 7.98 10.13 23.87
CA CYS A 555 8.86 9.26 24.62
C CYS A 555 9.48 9.94 25.84
N ARG A 556 9.90 11.20 25.74
CA ARG A 556 10.38 12.00 26.90
C ARG A 556 9.31 12.15 27.95
N LEU A 557 8.07 12.43 27.54
CA LEU A 557 6.94 12.53 28.44
C LEU A 557 6.63 11.18 29.11
N ALA A 558 6.66 10.08 28.35
CA ALA A 558 6.45 8.74 28.88
C ALA A 558 7.51 8.37 29.94
N LEU A 559 8.78 8.71 29.70
CA LEU A 559 9.87 8.54 30.68
C LEU A 559 9.64 9.36 31.95
N ALA A 560 9.27 10.64 31.79
CA ALA A 560 8.96 11.51 32.91
C ALA A 560 7.80 10.96 33.76
N LEU A 561 6.76 10.41 33.11
CA LEU A 561 5.62 9.79 33.79
C LEU A 561 5.98 8.45 34.45
N SER A 562 6.81 7.63 33.80
CA SER A 562 7.28 6.34 34.34
C SER A 562 8.05 6.55 35.65
N SER A 563 8.96 7.53 35.68
CA SER A 563 9.77 7.84 36.88
C SER A 563 8.93 8.19 38.12
N ARG A 564 7.71 8.69 37.92
CA ARG A 564 6.79 9.09 39.00
C ARG A 564 6.13 7.90 39.71
N GLY A 565 5.96 6.77 39.03
CA GLY A 565 5.25 5.58 39.55
C GLY A 565 5.88 5.00 40.82
N THR A 566 7.14 5.33 41.11
CA THR A 566 7.93 4.79 42.24
C THR A 566 7.69 5.49 43.59
N GLY A 567 6.68 6.35 43.71
CA GLY A 567 6.20 6.87 45.01
C GLY A 567 6.80 8.20 45.46
N ARG A 568 7.65 8.85 44.66
CA ARG A 568 8.10 10.23 44.93
C ARG A 568 7.16 11.25 44.31
N LYS A 569 6.56 12.11 45.13
CA LYS A 569 5.77 13.29 44.72
C LYS A 569 6.68 14.43 44.20
N ALA A 570 7.71 14.10 43.42
CA ALA A 570 8.54 15.12 42.79
C ALA A 570 7.71 15.83 41.69
N PRO A 571 7.85 17.16 41.53
CA PRO A 571 7.25 17.86 40.40
C PRO A 571 7.77 17.27 39.10
N LEU A 572 6.90 17.10 38.10
CA LEU A 572 7.30 16.63 36.79
C LEU A 572 8.28 17.65 36.18
N PRO A 573 9.51 17.26 35.83
CA PRO A 573 10.40 18.10 35.06
C PRO A 573 9.94 18.05 33.60
N ILE A 574 8.79 18.68 33.30
CA ILE A 574 8.43 18.97 31.91
C ILE A 574 9.31 20.15 31.51
N ASP A 575 10.29 19.90 30.66
CA ASP A 575 11.12 20.96 30.11
C ASP A 575 10.27 21.83 29.17
N LEU A 576 10.35 23.15 29.32
CA LEU A 576 9.72 24.10 28.40
C LEU A 576 10.22 23.87 26.96
N ALA A 577 11.47 23.40 26.81
CA ALA A 577 12.04 23.05 25.53
C ALA A 577 11.28 21.92 24.81
N ASP A 578 10.73 20.94 25.54
CA ASP A 578 9.95 19.86 24.94
C ASP A 578 8.61 20.39 24.40
N ALA A 579 7.96 21.29 25.13
CA ALA A 579 6.72 21.93 24.67
C ALA A 579 6.96 22.82 23.43
N GLU A 580 8.07 23.56 23.40
CA GLU A 580 8.46 24.35 22.23
C GLU A 580 8.76 23.46 21.01
N SER A 581 9.46 22.34 21.21
CA SER A 581 9.75 21.38 20.13
C SER A 581 8.47 20.77 19.55
N LEU A 582 7.48 20.46 20.39
CA LEU A 582 6.19 19.92 19.96
C LEU A 582 5.37 20.95 19.17
N LEU A 583 5.35 22.21 19.61
CA LEU A 583 4.69 23.30 18.89
C LEU A 583 5.34 23.53 17.52
N LEU A 584 6.67 23.48 17.45
CA LEU A 584 7.42 23.60 16.21
C LEU A 584 7.11 22.43 15.25
N ALA A 585 7.11 21.20 15.76
CA ALA A 585 6.76 20.00 14.98
C ALA A 585 5.33 20.09 14.42
N THR A 586 4.37 20.50 15.25
CA THR A 586 2.97 20.68 14.86
C THR A 586 2.83 21.75 13.78
N SER A 587 3.45 22.92 13.97
CA SER A 587 3.42 24.00 12.97
C SER A 587 4.07 23.60 11.65
N ARG A 588 5.17 22.83 11.70
CA ARG A 588 5.82 22.28 10.51
C ARG A 588 4.88 21.33 9.76
N ALA A 589 4.14 20.46 10.46
CA ALA A 589 3.18 19.55 9.85
C ALA A 589 1.97 20.29 9.24
N GLU A 590 1.48 21.37 9.87
CA GLU A 590 0.45 22.23 9.28
C GLU A 590 0.92 22.84 7.96
N GLN A 591 2.12 23.41 7.95
CA GLN A 591 2.73 23.99 6.74
C GLN A 591 2.91 22.96 5.62
N THR A 592 3.30 21.71 5.94
CA THR A 592 3.44 20.67 4.91
C THR A 592 2.09 20.22 4.38
N SER A 593 1.05 20.16 5.22
CA SER A 593 -0.31 19.87 4.77
C SER A 593 -0.83 20.93 3.81
N ASP A 594 -0.69 22.21 4.17
CA ASP A 594 -1.12 23.35 3.35
C ASP A 594 -0.35 23.43 2.03
N ALA A 595 0.97 23.25 2.07
CA ALA A 595 1.80 23.22 0.86
C ALA A 595 1.45 22.03 -0.04
N GLY A 596 1.19 20.85 0.54
CA GLY A 596 0.71 19.69 -0.19
C GLY A 596 -0.64 19.93 -0.87
N ALA A 597 -1.58 20.58 -0.17
CA ALA A 597 -2.88 20.98 -0.72
C ALA A 597 -2.74 21.99 -1.87
N ALA A 598 -1.84 22.96 -1.73
CA ALA A 598 -1.56 23.95 -2.76
C ALA A 598 -0.98 23.32 -4.04
N ILE A 599 -0.04 22.38 -3.92
CA ILE A 599 0.53 21.65 -5.07
C ILE A 599 -0.54 20.77 -5.74
N LEU A 600 -1.39 20.10 -4.96
CA LEU A 600 -2.50 19.31 -5.51
C LEU A 600 -3.48 20.20 -6.29
N ALA A 601 -3.85 21.36 -5.76
CA ALA A 601 -4.71 22.32 -6.46
C ALA A 601 -4.03 22.84 -7.76
N ALA A 602 -2.72 23.06 -7.75
CA ALA A 602 -1.97 23.44 -8.94
C ALA A 602 -1.95 22.31 -9.99
N LEU A 603 -1.76 21.06 -9.58
CA LEU A 603 -1.85 19.88 -10.46
C LEU A 603 -3.26 19.64 -11.02
N GLU A 604 -4.30 20.02 -10.27
CA GLU A 604 -5.69 19.93 -10.70
C GLU A 604 -6.03 20.98 -11.76
N THR A 605 -5.52 22.20 -11.59
CA THR A 605 -5.78 23.35 -12.46
C THR A 605 -4.87 23.42 -13.70
N ALA A 606 -3.73 22.73 -13.69
CA ALA A 606 -2.84 22.64 -14.84
C ALA A 606 -3.53 22.03 -16.07
N LYS A 607 -3.59 22.79 -17.18
CA LYS A 607 -4.23 22.39 -18.44
C LYS A 607 -3.27 21.74 -19.45
N ASP A 608 -1.98 21.70 -19.13
CA ASP A 608 -0.96 21.21 -20.04
C ASP A 608 -1.16 19.72 -20.36
N GLY A 609 -0.78 19.29 -21.56
CA GLY A 609 -0.87 17.87 -21.96
C GLY A 609 -0.11 16.94 -21.01
N ASN A 610 0.95 17.42 -20.36
CA ASN A 610 1.72 16.67 -19.38
C ASN A 610 1.03 16.58 -17.99
N ALA A 611 0.07 17.46 -17.69
CA ALA A 611 -0.55 17.53 -16.36
C ALA A 611 -1.27 16.23 -15.96
N LYS A 612 -1.94 15.56 -16.90
CA LYS A 612 -2.58 14.25 -16.65
C LYS A 612 -1.56 13.20 -16.21
N HIS A 613 -0.37 13.26 -16.79
CA HIS A 613 0.67 12.29 -16.52
C HIS A 613 1.39 12.59 -15.20
N LEU A 614 1.72 13.86 -14.94
CA LEU A 614 2.23 14.32 -13.65
C LEU A 614 1.28 13.99 -12.49
N ARG A 615 -0.03 14.22 -12.69
CA ARG A 615 -1.06 13.84 -11.74
C ARG A 615 -1.01 12.36 -11.42
N LYS A 616 -0.91 11.49 -12.43
CA LYS A 616 -0.83 10.05 -12.24
C LYS A 616 0.36 9.60 -11.39
N VAL A 617 1.51 10.29 -11.49
CA VAL A 617 2.72 9.99 -10.70
C VAL A 617 2.60 10.53 -9.28
N TYR A 618 2.31 11.82 -9.14
CA TYR A 618 2.54 12.56 -7.89
C TYR A 618 1.28 12.79 -7.05
N GLU A 619 0.07 12.60 -7.60
CA GLU A 619 -1.17 12.83 -6.86
C GLU A 619 -1.29 11.94 -5.62
N GLU A 620 -1.06 10.63 -5.75
CA GLU A 620 -1.18 9.72 -4.61
C GLU A 620 -0.06 9.91 -3.56
N PRO A 621 1.23 10.07 -3.94
CA PRO A 621 2.27 10.48 -3.00
C PRO A 621 1.94 11.76 -2.24
N LEU A 622 1.49 12.82 -2.93
CA LEU A 622 1.12 14.09 -2.28
C LEU A 622 -0.07 13.94 -1.35
N LYS A 623 -1.12 13.21 -1.75
CA LYS A 623 -2.26 12.88 -0.89
C LYS A 623 -1.85 12.08 0.34
N ARG A 624 -0.84 11.20 0.21
CA ARG A 624 -0.29 10.46 1.35
C ARG A 624 0.48 11.38 2.29
N VAL A 625 1.40 12.20 1.75
CA VAL A 625 2.18 13.16 2.54
C VAL A 625 1.27 14.10 3.32
N ARG A 626 0.22 14.62 2.67
CA ARG A 626 -0.79 15.47 3.31
C ARG A 626 -1.53 14.74 4.43
N ARG A 627 -2.07 13.55 4.18
CA ARG A 627 -2.76 12.76 5.21
C ARG A 627 -1.86 12.42 6.39
N ASP A 628 -0.59 12.14 6.13
CA ASP A 628 0.38 11.87 7.19
C ASP A 628 0.69 13.15 7.99
N ALA A 629 0.80 14.30 7.33
CA ALA A 629 0.96 15.60 7.98
C ALA A 629 -0.24 15.94 8.87
N ASP A 630 -1.47 15.80 8.36
CA ASP A 630 -2.71 16.04 9.12
C ASP A 630 -2.77 15.18 10.39
N LYS A 631 -2.31 13.92 10.32
CA LYS A 631 -2.22 13.03 11.49
C LYS A 631 -1.18 13.50 12.50
N VAL A 632 -0.03 14.00 12.05
CA VAL A 632 0.99 14.56 12.94
C VAL A 632 0.45 15.82 13.63
N VAL A 633 -0.33 16.65 12.94
CA VAL A 633 -1.03 17.79 13.57
C VAL A 633 -2.02 17.32 14.63
N GLU A 634 -2.85 16.31 14.32
CA GLU A 634 -3.78 15.72 15.30
C GLU A 634 -3.05 15.15 16.54
N MET A 635 -1.95 14.43 16.33
CA MET A 635 -1.15 13.89 17.43
C MET A 635 -0.47 14.99 18.25
N GLY A 636 0.13 15.98 17.58
CA GLY A 636 0.83 17.08 18.22
C GLY A 636 -0.09 17.97 19.05
N THR A 637 -1.27 18.27 18.52
CA THR A 637 -2.32 19.01 19.24
C THR A 637 -2.80 18.25 20.48
N ALA A 638 -3.12 16.96 20.34
CA ALA A 638 -3.54 16.13 21.48
C ALA A 638 -2.45 16.03 22.58
N LEU A 639 -1.18 15.88 22.18
CA LEU A 639 -0.07 15.84 23.12
C LEU A 639 0.13 17.20 23.82
N SER A 640 -0.03 18.31 23.09
CA SER A 640 0.07 19.66 23.65
C SER A 640 -1.02 19.96 24.69
N GLU A 641 -2.26 19.50 24.44
CA GLU A 641 -3.37 19.61 25.38
C GLU A 641 -3.10 18.78 26.65
N LEU A 642 -2.54 17.58 26.48
CA LEU A 642 -2.17 16.73 27.60
C LEU A 642 -1.06 17.36 28.46
N VAL A 643 -0.02 17.92 27.83
CA VAL A 643 1.06 18.65 28.53
C VAL A 643 0.50 19.87 29.27
N ALA A 644 -0.36 20.66 28.63
CA ALA A 644 -1.03 21.80 29.27
C ALA A 644 -1.88 21.36 30.48
N GLY A 645 -2.60 20.25 30.37
CA GLY A 645 -3.37 19.64 31.47
C GLY A 645 -2.49 19.15 32.64
N LEU A 646 -1.29 18.66 32.36
CA LEU A 646 -0.34 18.27 33.41
C LEU A 646 0.25 19.49 34.13
N LEU A 647 0.56 20.56 33.39
CA LEU A 647 1.07 21.81 33.96
C LEU A 647 0.05 22.50 34.86
N THR A 648 -1.21 22.57 34.45
CA THR A 648 -2.29 23.16 35.27
C THR A 648 -2.50 22.40 36.58
N ARG A 649 -2.55 21.05 36.52
CA ARG A 649 -2.63 20.20 37.72
C ARG A 649 -1.44 20.39 38.67
N ASN A 650 -0.23 20.56 38.14
CA ASN A 650 0.96 20.80 38.96
C ASN A 650 0.87 22.16 39.69
N LYS A 651 0.34 23.19 39.02
CA LYS A 651 0.09 24.50 39.62
C LYS A 651 -0.96 24.45 40.75
N GLU A 652 -2.01 23.64 40.59
CA GLU A 652 -3.02 23.44 41.64
C GLU A 652 -2.47 22.69 42.86
N GLN A 653 -1.64 21.65 42.64
CA GLN A 653 -0.99 20.89 43.71
C GLN A 653 -0.01 21.75 44.52
N THR A 654 0.77 22.59 43.86
CA THR A 654 1.70 23.52 44.53
C THR A 654 0.97 24.63 45.29
N SER A 655 -0.15 25.16 44.76
CA SER A 655 -0.94 26.19 45.45
C SER A 655 -1.71 25.68 46.68
N THR A 656 -2.13 24.42 46.70
CA THR A 656 -2.94 23.85 47.79
C THR A 656 -2.10 23.30 48.94
N GLY A 657 -0.91 22.76 48.64
CA GLY A 657 0.02 22.23 49.66
C GLY A 657 0.57 23.28 50.64
N GLY A 658 0.60 24.57 50.26
CA GLY A 658 1.14 25.64 51.11
C GLY A 658 0.22 26.17 52.22
N LYS A 659 -1.10 25.89 52.18
CA LYS A 659 -2.08 26.44 53.14
C LYS A 659 -2.48 25.48 54.27
N GLY A 660 -1.99 24.24 54.25
CA GLY A 660 -2.38 23.20 55.22
C GLY A 660 -1.41 22.95 56.38
N TRP A 661 -0.23 23.60 56.41
CA TRP A 661 0.81 23.36 57.43
C TRP A 661 0.84 24.39 58.57
N PHE A 662 -0.02 25.40 58.53
CA PHE A 662 -0.29 26.29 59.67
C PHE A 662 -1.69 25.99 60.21
N LYS A 663 -1.87 24.84 60.85
CA LYS A 663 -2.98 24.60 61.78
C LYS A 663 -2.60 23.57 62.83
#